data_AF-A0A0W8BZB9-F1
#
_entry.id   AF-A0A0W8BZB9-F1
#
_cell.length_a   1.000
_cell.length_b   1.000
_cell.length_c   1.000
_cell.angle_alpha   90.00
_cell.angle_beta   90.00
_cell.angle_gamma   90.00
#
_symmetry.space_group_name_H-M   'P 1'
#
loop_
_entity.id
_entity.type
_entity.pdbx_description
1 polymer ?
#
loop_
_entity_poly.entity_id
_entity_poly.type
_entity_poly.pdbx_seq_one_letter_code
_entity_poly.pdbx_strand_id
1 'polypeptide(L)'
;MSSAPIRGLWAARVLRSAGATQRELSITKGDISSKSKRGGDAAEDSTHQRQRSSFLRSIDLSNPAAQRKLSKLIQEVVKTKANTGDFVPQVVIQSLCTTYRGMDIDEKKQFLLILAQDLHIDTAMALQSAAQFEQNMNNIKDARSGDVNWEHENVERYLRTFRNLRNALAPLYEVLTCATFFQQILSQRENGMLFLVHMRADLLQVLRKSATHSELPALRSLDASLKHFLASWFSVGFLKLQRVTYEHSPGQLLEKIIRYEAVHPVGTIAELKRRLGNGRRCFAFFHPSIPDEPLVFVHVALMHEIASSMQSIRDETEQLSEDSQAYAAIFYSISSTQKGLAGVDLGNFLIKEVAKALKTEHPHLKTFATLSPLPQFMLWLETQRYKTDESLVSPLELDALIDVLEERGNAIQSDATPVSIVLDTLSIDKWIKDPELVTSLKPIMLKLGARYIYHEKKRGKALDPVANFHVRNGAIFERINWQADLSKKGLAQSAGMMINYKYDLAHVEANNENYLLHNIIPIGLQPQQIGNVKSRWSWRKTRSMLAEKHSWHSTRTAMGQQPTEEELFQMISEVDEDMSGAIDFAEFLQVIDNQKDRAAMFEDDSDMIDAFVACGGKPDKSGFVRKETLVKIIKGDFGLTINIEEMINKLDVDGSGEIEFDEFKAILT
;
A
#
# COMPACT_ATOMS: atom_id res chain seq x y z
N MET A 1 91.04 -32.68 1.65
CA MET A 1 91.32 -32.72 3.11
C MET A 1 92.10 -31.46 3.44
N SER A 2 91.39 -30.38 3.75
CA SER A 2 91.84 -28.97 3.79
C SER A 2 90.55 -28.15 3.63
N SER A 3 90.33 -26.95 4.15
CA SER A 3 91.15 -25.94 4.83
C SER A 3 90.17 -24.90 5.40
N ALA A 4 90.50 -24.33 6.55
CA ALA A 4 89.86 -23.17 7.18
C ALA A 4 90.23 -21.84 6.44
N PRO A 5 90.14 -20.61 7.04
CA PRO A 5 89.23 -19.99 8.04
C PRO A 5 88.74 -18.57 7.58
N ILE A 6 88.02 -17.79 8.44
CA ILE A 6 88.19 -16.33 8.74
C ILE A 6 86.90 -15.61 9.26
N ARG A 7 87.04 -15.01 10.46
CA ARG A 7 86.56 -13.71 11.03
C ARG A 7 85.20 -13.06 10.70
N GLY A 8 84.61 -12.45 11.75
CA GLY A 8 84.21 -11.02 11.80
C GLY A 8 82.77 -10.73 12.29
N LEU A 9 82.55 -10.19 13.51
CA LEU A 9 82.44 -8.74 13.87
C LEU A 9 81.09 -8.13 13.39
N TRP A 10 80.11 -7.63 14.18
CA TRP A 10 80.04 -6.71 15.35
C TRP A 10 78.69 -6.93 16.10
N ALA A 11 78.51 -7.06 17.42
CA ALA A 11 78.87 -6.26 18.61
C ALA A 11 77.90 -5.11 18.99
N ALA A 12 77.13 -5.34 20.08
CA ALA A 12 76.98 -4.51 21.29
C ALA A 12 76.56 -3.02 21.23
N ARG A 13 75.47 -2.66 21.93
CA ARG A 13 75.44 -1.68 23.07
C ARG A 13 74.01 -1.51 23.62
N VAL A 14 73.65 -2.05 24.79
CA VAL A 14 73.77 -1.50 26.17
C VAL A 14 72.37 -1.25 26.77
N LEU A 15 71.95 -2.18 27.62
CA LEU A 15 71.20 -1.90 28.84
C LEU A 15 72.23 -1.67 29.96
N ARG A 16 71.93 -0.70 30.83
CA ARG A 16 72.69 -0.21 32.00
C ARG A 16 73.68 0.92 31.72
N SER A 17 73.38 2.12 32.20
CA SER A 17 73.88 2.60 33.51
C SER A 17 73.67 4.10 33.65
N ALA A 18 73.43 4.52 34.91
CA ALA A 18 73.49 5.89 35.42
C ALA A 18 72.39 6.85 34.94
N GLY A 19 71.79 7.68 35.79
CA GLY A 19 72.09 8.04 37.16
C GLY A 19 71.39 9.38 37.46
N ALA A 20 71.07 9.58 38.73
CA ALA A 20 70.76 10.83 39.41
C ALA A 20 70.88 12.14 38.58
N THR A 21 69.86 13.00 38.64
CA THR A 21 69.92 14.19 39.53
C THR A 21 68.61 14.99 39.53
N GLN A 22 68.21 15.38 40.73
CA GLN A 22 67.26 16.44 41.03
C GLN A 22 67.76 17.80 40.51
N ARG A 23 66.80 18.68 40.17
CA ARG A 23 66.68 20.08 40.62
C ARG A 23 65.39 20.65 40.00
N GLU A 24 64.29 20.72 40.75
CA GLU A 24 63.90 21.85 41.62
C GLU A 24 63.98 23.22 40.94
N LEU A 25 62.81 23.88 40.81
CA LEU A 25 62.45 25.20 41.35
C LEU A 25 61.21 25.69 40.58
N SER A 26 60.03 25.61 41.22
CA SER A 26 59.36 26.69 41.94
C SER A 26 58.63 27.65 41.01
N ILE A 27 57.35 27.93 41.29
CA ILE A 27 56.71 29.25 41.21
C ILE A 27 55.32 29.15 41.89
N THR A 28 55.34 29.61 43.15
CA THR A 28 54.40 30.48 43.87
C THR A 28 52.87 30.34 43.76
N LYS A 29 52.29 30.28 44.97
CA LYS A 29 50.93 30.69 45.35
C LYS A 29 50.49 32.03 44.75
N GLY A 30 49.21 32.12 44.43
CA GLY A 30 48.44 33.35 44.29
C GLY A 30 46.98 33.09 44.71
N ASP A 31 46.52 33.86 45.70
CA ASP A 31 45.23 33.83 46.41
C ASP A 31 43.97 33.96 45.52
N ILE A 32 42.92 33.16 45.77
CA ILE A 32 41.67 33.45 46.52
C ILE A 32 40.83 34.63 45.99
N SER A 33 39.62 34.29 45.50
CA SER A 33 38.32 35.02 45.53
C SER A 33 37.59 34.76 44.20
N SER A 34 36.34 34.29 44.08
CA SER A 34 35.18 34.29 44.98
C SER A 34 34.19 33.18 44.56
N LYS A 35 33.37 32.75 45.53
CA LYS A 35 32.32 31.73 45.45
C LYS A 35 31.12 32.17 44.61
N SER A 36 30.48 31.22 43.92
CA SER A 36 29.03 31.00 44.06
C SER A 36 28.64 29.59 43.59
N LYS A 37 27.93 28.87 44.46
CA LYS A 37 27.50 27.47 44.36
C LYS A 37 26.16 27.33 43.64
N ARG A 38 26.00 26.20 42.92
CA ARG A 38 24.84 25.25 42.83
C ARG A 38 25.19 24.32 41.66
N GLY A 39 25.58 23.04 41.80
CA GLY A 39 25.05 21.94 42.62
C GLY A 39 23.78 21.43 41.95
N GLY A 40 23.66 20.22 41.39
CA GLY A 40 24.57 19.12 41.08
C GLY A 40 23.79 18.14 40.20
N ASP A 41 24.40 17.58 39.15
CA ASP A 41 23.90 16.45 38.33
C ASP A 41 24.97 16.10 37.27
N ALA A 42 26.20 15.83 37.73
CA ALA A 42 27.32 15.58 36.83
C ALA A 42 28.28 14.50 37.35
N ALA A 43 27.74 13.46 38.00
CA ALA A 43 28.55 12.39 38.57
C ALA A 43 28.41 11.02 37.87
N GLU A 44 27.44 10.81 36.97
CA GLU A 44 27.29 9.52 36.26
C GLU A 44 27.84 9.52 34.81
N ASP A 45 28.18 10.67 34.22
CA ASP A 45 28.59 10.75 32.80
C ASP A 45 30.12 10.73 32.58
N SER A 46 30.91 10.67 33.65
CA SER A 46 32.38 10.81 33.58
C SER A 46 33.14 9.51 33.24
N THR A 47 32.51 8.35 33.42
CA THR A 47 33.11 7.03 33.12
C THR A 47 32.88 6.59 31.66
N HIS A 48 31.86 7.11 30.97
CA HIS A 48 31.57 6.77 29.56
C HIS A 48 32.37 7.59 28.52
N GLN A 49 33.10 8.64 28.92
CA GLN A 49 33.86 9.47 27.98
C GLN A 49 35.19 8.87 27.50
N ARG A 50 35.72 7.83 28.16
CA ARG A 50 37.05 7.25 27.85
C ARG A 50 37.07 6.20 26.74
N GLN A 51 35.93 5.84 26.14
CA GLN A 51 35.84 4.82 25.07
C GLN A 51 35.21 5.35 23.77
N ARG A 52 35.51 6.57 23.34
CA ARG A 52 35.09 7.08 22.02
C ARG A 52 36.31 7.16 21.10
N SER A 53 36.20 6.59 19.89
CA SER A 53 37.20 6.74 18.83
C SER A 53 37.46 8.25 18.57
N SER A 54 38.72 8.68 18.65
CA SER A 54 39.13 10.07 18.42
C SER A 54 38.75 10.57 17.02
N PHE A 55 38.68 9.67 16.04
CA PHE A 55 38.32 9.94 14.65
C PHE A 55 36.88 10.44 14.47
N LEU A 56 35.93 9.93 15.26
CA LEU A 56 34.50 10.22 15.09
C LEU A 56 34.04 11.50 15.81
N ARG A 57 34.95 12.19 16.51
CA ARG A 57 34.68 13.47 17.19
C ARG A 57 34.72 14.68 16.24
N SER A 58 35.27 14.53 15.04
CA SER A 58 35.55 15.64 14.11
C SER A 58 35.39 15.25 12.63
N ILE A 59 34.37 14.46 12.28
CA ILE A 59 34.08 14.18 10.87
C ILE A 59 33.35 15.39 10.29
N ASP A 60 34.04 16.08 9.38
CA ASP A 60 33.45 17.03 8.46
C ASP A 60 33.06 16.30 7.16
N LEU A 61 31.77 16.01 6.99
CA LEU A 61 31.24 15.31 5.82
C LEU A 61 31.21 16.18 4.55
N SER A 62 31.55 17.47 4.64
CA SER A 62 31.75 18.31 3.45
C SER A 62 33.06 17.98 2.73
N ASN A 63 34.02 17.33 3.41
CA ASN A 63 35.32 16.97 2.85
C ASN A 63 35.30 15.55 2.22
N PRO A 64 35.57 15.41 0.90
CA PRO A 64 35.63 14.10 0.23
C PRO A 64 36.61 13.09 0.84
N ALA A 65 37.71 13.57 1.45
CA ALA A 65 38.67 12.68 2.11
C ALA A 65 38.11 12.07 3.41
N ALA A 66 37.26 12.82 4.14
CA ALA A 66 36.57 12.31 5.31
C ALA A 66 35.47 11.31 4.92
N GLN A 67 34.74 11.57 3.84
CA GLN A 67 33.75 10.66 3.26
C GLN A 67 34.37 9.30 2.91
N ARG A 68 35.51 9.30 2.19
CA ARG A 68 36.23 8.06 1.84
C ARG A 68 36.74 7.28 3.06
N LYS A 69 37.21 7.98 4.10
CA LYS A 69 37.65 7.32 5.35
C LYS A 69 36.47 6.71 6.09
N LEU A 70 35.33 7.39 6.15
CA LEU A 70 34.10 6.89 6.75
C LEU A 70 33.59 5.65 6.00
N SER A 71 33.55 5.72 4.67
CA SER A 71 33.17 4.63 3.79
C SER A 71 34.02 3.38 4.04
N LYS A 72 35.35 3.53 4.06
CA LYS A 72 36.28 2.43 4.40
C LYS A 72 36.04 1.86 5.80
N LEU A 73 35.86 2.73 6.80
CA LEU A 73 35.58 2.30 8.17
C LEU A 73 34.30 1.46 8.25
N ILE A 74 33.23 1.89 7.58
CA ILE A 74 31.97 1.13 7.56
C ILE A 74 32.17 -0.20 6.82
N GLN A 75 32.85 -0.21 5.67
CA GLN A 75 33.16 -1.44 4.94
C GLN A 75 34.00 -2.43 5.77
N GLU A 76 34.98 -1.96 6.53
CA GLU A 76 35.79 -2.81 7.43
C GLU A 76 34.93 -3.40 8.56
N VAL A 77 34.09 -2.58 9.21
CA VAL A 77 33.16 -3.04 10.25
C VAL A 77 32.18 -4.08 9.70
N VAL A 78 31.67 -3.87 8.49
CA VAL A 78 30.72 -4.77 7.83
C VAL A 78 31.38 -6.08 7.39
N LYS A 79 32.62 -6.05 6.92
CA LYS A 79 33.38 -7.25 6.51
C LYS A 79 33.83 -8.11 7.70
N THR A 80 33.93 -7.53 8.89
CA THR A 80 34.29 -8.27 10.11
C THR A 80 33.09 -9.11 10.56
N LYS A 81 33.16 -10.43 10.41
CA LYS A 81 32.05 -11.36 10.72
C LYS A 81 31.62 -11.21 12.19
N ALA A 82 30.30 -11.10 12.43
CA ALA A 82 29.69 -11.05 13.77
C ALA A 82 30.01 -12.26 14.67
N ASN A 83 30.52 -13.36 14.12
CA ASN A 83 30.72 -14.62 14.84
C ASN A 83 31.93 -14.64 15.80
N THR A 84 32.73 -13.58 15.90
CA THR A 84 33.90 -13.53 16.81
C THR A 84 33.63 -12.84 18.14
N GLY A 85 32.44 -12.28 18.39
CA GLY A 85 32.15 -11.61 19.67
C GLY A 85 33.03 -10.38 19.93
N ASP A 86 33.62 -9.79 18.89
CA ASP A 86 34.58 -8.70 19.01
C ASP A 86 33.91 -7.39 19.48
N PHE A 87 34.58 -6.71 20.42
CA PHE A 87 34.13 -5.45 21.02
C PHE A 87 34.30 -4.23 20.07
N VAL A 88 35.17 -4.34 19.06
CA VAL A 88 35.53 -3.23 18.17
C VAL A 88 34.36 -2.76 17.26
N PRO A 89 33.61 -3.66 16.57
CA PRO A 89 32.42 -3.28 15.82
C PRO A 89 31.39 -2.50 16.66
N GLN A 90 31.22 -2.88 17.94
CA GLN A 90 30.26 -2.24 18.84
C GLN A 90 30.59 -0.79 19.15
N VAL A 91 31.84 -0.49 19.49
CA VAL A 91 32.27 0.88 19.78
C VAL A 91 32.18 1.77 18.53
N VAL A 92 32.50 1.23 17.36
CA VAL A 92 32.44 1.98 16.11
C VAL A 92 30.99 2.32 15.74
N ILE A 93 30.07 1.34 15.80
CA ILE A 93 28.65 1.57 15.50
C ILE A 93 28.00 2.50 16.52
N GLN A 94 28.33 2.33 17.81
CA GLN A 94 27.91 3.25 18.85
C GLN A 94 28.36 4.68 18.50
N SER A 95 29.62 4.86 18.15
CA SER A 95 30.10 6.20 17.85
C SER A 95 29.48 6.76 16.56
N LEU A 96 29.28 5.96 15.51
CA LEU A 96 28.61 6.36 14.27
C LEU A 96 27.17 6.82 14.49
N CYS A 97 26.35 6.05 15.19
CA CYS A 97 24.96 6.44 15.48
C CYS A 97 24.88 7.71 16.33
N THR A 98 25.85 7.93 17.22
CA THR A 98 25.90 9.13 18.05
C THR A 98 26.26 10.35 17.20
N THR A 99 27.26 10.23 16.31
CA THR A 99 27.61 11.30 15.37
C THR A 99 26.43 11.61 14.43
N TYR A 100 25.76 10.59 13.88
CA TYR A 100 24.60 10.77 13.00
C TYR A 100 23.45 11.56 13.65
N ARG A 101 23.20 11.37 14.95
CA ARG A 101 22.17 12.13 15.67
C ARG A 101 22.47 13.62 15.78
N GLY A 102 23.75 13.99 15.80
CA GLY A 102 24.20 15.39 15.89
C GLY A 102 24.33 16.09 14.53
N MET A 103 24.23 15.36 13.42
CA MET A 103 24.38 15.90 12.07
C MET A 103 23.16 16.73 11.65
N ASP A 104 23.40 17.74 10.82
CA ASP A 104 22.35 18.48 10.13
C ASP A 104 21.75 17.68 8.95
N ILE A 105 20.76 18.25 8.25
CA ILE A 105 20.07 17.53 7.17
C ILE A 105 20.96 17.30 5.94
N ASP A 106 21.92 18.17 5.66
CA ASP A 106 22.81 18.07 4.51
C ASP A 106 23.95 17.08 4.79
N GLU A 107 24.51 17.09 5.99
CA GLU A 107 25.42 16.08 6.51
C GLU A 107 24.76 14.69 6.55
N LYS A 108 23.52 14.59 7.03
CA LYS A 108 22.74 13.34 6.99
C LYS A 108 22.50 12.87 5.56
N LYS A 109 22.23 13.78 4.61
CA LYS A 109 22.12 13.43 3.18
C LYS A 109 23.42 12.81 2.68
N GLN A 110 24.57 13.43 2.96
CA GLN A 110 25.88 12.88 2.56
C GLN A 110 26.13 11.51 3.18
N PHE A 111 25.83 11.35 4.48
CA PHE A 111 25.93 10.05 5.15
C PHE A 111 25.06 8.97 4.48
N LEU A 112 23.81 9.29 4.17
CA LEU A 112 22.88 8.37 3.49
C LEU A 112 23.32 8.05 2.05
N LEU A 113 23.93 9.00 1.35
CA LEU A 113 24.51 8.76 0.02
C LEU A 113 25.70 7.81 0.07
N ILE A 114 26.59 7.97 1.06
CA ILE A 114 27.70 7.02 1.29
C ILE A 114 27.14 5.61 1.54
N LEU A 115 26.09 5.48 2.35
CA LEU A 115 25.42 4.20 2.56
C LEU A 115 24.80 3.64 1.26
N ALA A 116 24.16 4.48 0.46
CA ALA A 116 23.48 4.04 -0.75
C ALA A 116 24.45 3.66 -1.89
N GLN A 117 25.57 4.38 -2.04
CA GLN A 117 26.52 4.24 -3.15
C GLN A 117 27.70 3.33 -2.80
N ASP A 118 28.40 3.61 -1.70
CA ASP A 118 29.66 2.93 -1.39
C ASP A 118 29.46 1.58 -0.69
N LEU A 119 28.28 1.34 -0.15
CA LEU A 119 27.87 0.10 0.52
C LEU A 119 26.80 -0.65 -0.27
N HIS A 120 26.74 -0.42 -1.58
CA HIS A 120 25.94 -1.23 -2.50
C HIS A 120 26.59 -2.62 -2.71
N ILE A 121 26.51 -3.23 -3.88
CA ILE A 121 27.07 -4.56 -4.12
C ILE A 121 28.59 -4.51 -4.33
N ASP A 122 29.30 -5.56 -3.89
CA ASP A 122 30.66 -5.81 -4.34
C ASP A 122 30.60 -6.37 -5.77
N THR A 123 30.77 -5.49 -6.76
CA THR A 123 30.60 -5.81 -8.18
C THR A 123 31.55 -6.91 -8.65
N ALA A 124 32.78 -6.96 -8.11
CA ALA A 124 33.75 -7.98 -8.46
C ALA A 124 33.29 -9.36 -7.99
N MET A 125 32.83 -9.47 -6.74
CA MET A 125 32.28 -10.71 -6.21
C MET A 125 30.99 -11.15 -6.91
N ALA A 126 30.11 -10.19 -7.25
CA ALA A 126 28.86 -10.47 -7.96
C ALA A 126 29.12 -11.03 -9.36
N LEU A 127 30.03 -10.40 -10.13
CA LEU A 127 30.40 -10.87 -11.47
C LEU A 127 31.06 -12.26 -11.42
N GLN A 128 31.96 -12.50 -10.46
CA GLN A 128 32.58 -13.81 -10.29
C GLN A 128 31.53 -14.89 -9.96
N SER A 129 30.59 -14.58 -9.06
CA SER A 129 29.53 -15.51 -8.66
C SER A 129 28.55 -15.76 -9.81
N ALA A 130 28.28 -14.75 -10.65
CA ALA A 130 27.41 -14.87 -11.82
C ALA A 130 28.02 -15.79 -12.87
N ALA A 131 29.32 -15.62 -13.17
CA ALA A 131 30.04 -16.50 -14.09
C ALA A 131 30.05 -17.95 -13.59
N GLN A 132 30.25 -18.17 -12.29
CA GLN A 132 30.19 -19.51 -11.70
C GLN A 132 28.78 -20.11 -11.76
N PHE A 133 27.74 -19.31 -11.55
CA PHE A 133 26.35 -19.75 -11.67
C PHE A 133 26.02 -20.16 -13.11
N GLU A 134 26.36 -19.32 -14.09
CA GLU A 134 26.14 -19.59 -15.51
C GLU A 134 26.85 -20.87 -15.97
N GLN A 135 28.12 -21.05 -15.62
CA GLN A 135 28.88 -22.25 -15.95
C GLN A 135 28.23 -23.52 -15.41
N ASN A 136 27.78 -23.51 -14.15
CA ASN A 136 27.16 -24.69 -13.55
C ASN A 136 25.72 -24.91 -14.04
N MET A 137 25.00 -23.85 -14.38
CA MET A 137 23.69 -23.93 -15.03
C MET A 137 23.81 -24.62 -16.40
N ASN A 138 24.80 -24.24 -17.21
CA ASN A 138 24.98 -24.85 -18.54
C ASN A 138 25.36 -26.34 -18.47
N ASN A 139 26.01 -26.77 -17.38
CA ASN A 139 26.37 -28.17 -17.18
C ASN A 139 25.18 -29.07 -16.82
N ILE A 140 24.06 -28.52 -16.34
CA ILE A 140 22.89 -29.30 -15.87
C ILE A 140 21.66 -29.12 -16.76
N LYS A 141 21.74 -28.34 -17.83
CA LYS A 141 20.63 -28.16 -18.76
C LYS A 141 20.45 -29.38 -19.64
N ASP A 142 19.20 -29.76 -19.89
CA ASP A 142 18.88 -30.73 -20.95
C ASP A 142 19.14 -30.08 -22.31
N ALA A 143 19.86 -30.78 -23.18
CA ALA A 143 20.19 -30.32 -24.53
C ALA A 143 18.95 -30.14 -25.43
N ARG A 144 17.82 -30.77 -25.09
CA ARG A 144 16.58 -30.74 -25.90
C ARG A 144 15.57 -29.70 -25.43
N SER A 145 15.35 -29.53 -24.12
CA SER A 145 14.38 -28.57 -23.59
C SER A 145 14.99 -27.24 -23.13
N GLY A 146 16.29 -27.22 -22.81
CA GLY A 146 16.94 -26.05 -22.21
C GLY A 146 16.61 -25.84 -20.71
N ASP A 147 15.78 -26.72 -20.14
CA ASP A 147 15.42 -26.72 -18.73
C ASP A 147 16.49 -27.37 -17.85
N VAL A 148 16.46 -27.05 -16.56
CA VAL A 148 17.34 -27.66 -15.56
C VAL A 148 16.97 -29.13 -15.35
N ASN A 149 17.92 -30.03 -15.59
CA ASN A 149 17.79 -31.44 -15.22
C ASN A 149 18.04 -31.62 -13.72
N TRP A 150 16.96 -31.82 -12.96
CA TRP A 150 16.99 -32.01 -11.50
C TRP A 150 17.55 -33.37 -11.06
N GLU A 151 17.71 -34.32 -11.96
CA GLU A 151 18.31 -35.64 -11.69
C GLU A 151 19.83 -35.66 -11.94
N HIS A 152 20.40 -34.55 -12.43
CA HIS A 152 21.84 -34.48 -12.70
C HIS A 152 22.68 -34.48 -11.40
N GLU A 153 23.78 -35.23 -11.38
CA GLU A 153 24.72 -35.32 -10.25
C GLU A 153 25.27 -33.97 -9.73
N ASN A 154 25.22 -32.90 -10.54
CA ASN A 154 25.78 -31.58 -10.22
C ASN A 154 24.74 -30.57 -9.70
N VAL A 155 23.49 -30.98 -9.49
CA VAL A 155 22.41 -30.09 -9.03
C VAL A 155 22.75 -29.42 -7.69
N GLU A 156 23.39 -30.14 -6.75
CA GLU A 156 23.81 -29.54 -5.48
C GLU A 156 24.81 -28.39 -5.69
N ARG A 157 25.77 -28.57 -6.60
CA ARG A 157 26.78 -27.56 -6.95
C ARG A 157 26.12 -26.33 -7.58
N TYR A 158 25.14 -26.54 -8.46
CA TYR A 158 24.33 -25.47 -9.03
C TYR A 158 23.52 -24.70 -7.97
N LEU A 159 22.83 -25.41 -7.05
CA LEU A 159 22.10 -24.76 -5.96
C LEU A 159 23.02 -24.00 -5.00
N ARG A 160 24.28 -24.43 -4.86
CA ARG A 160 25.30 -23.71 -4.09
C ARG A 160 25.76 -22.44 -4.82
N THR A 161 26.02 -22.48 -6.13
CA THR A 161 26.39 -21.28 -6.89
C THR A 161 25.23 -20.29 -6.99
N PHE A 162 23.99 -20.77 -7.10
CA PHE A 162 22.79 -19.93 -6.99
C PHE A 162 22.73 -19.19 -5.65
N ARG A 163 22.92 -19.89 -4.52
CA ARG A 163 22.97 -19.27 -3.20
C ARG A 163 24.11 -18.24 -3.08
N ASN A 164 25.29 -18.56 -3.62
CA ASN A 164 26.42 -17.64 -3.62
C ASN A 164 26.12 -16.37 -4.43
N LEU A 165 25.54 -16.50 -5.62
CA LEU A 165 25.14 -15.38 -6.46
C LEU A 165 24.08 -14.52 -5.76
N ARG A 166 23.04 -15.13 -5.19
CA ARG A 166 22.02 -14.43 -4.40
C ARG A 166 22.66 -13.63 -3.25
N ASN A 167 23.63 -14.22 -2.55
CA ASN A 167 24.34 -13.54 -1.48
C ASN A 167 25.29 -12.44 -1.99
N ALA A 168 25.82 -12.54 -3.20
CA ALA A 168 26.70 -11.52 -3.77
C ALA A 168 25.92 -10.33 -4.39
N LEU A 169 24.68 -10.56 -4.84
CA LEU A 169 23.81 -9.56 -5.44
C LEU A 169 23.04 -8.71 -4.44
N ALA A 170 22.90 -9.16 -3.19
CA ALA A 170 22.36 -8.26 -2.21
C ALA A 170 23.39 -7.10 -1.96
N PRO A 171 22.93 -5.86 -1.76
CA PRO A 171 23.78 -4.74 -1.33
C PRO A 171 24.50 -5.02 0.00
N LEU A 172 25.68 -4.48 0.29
CA LEU A 172 26.38 -4.73 1.56
C LEU A 172 25.58 -4.26 2.80
N TYR A 173 24.69 -3.26 2.64
CA TYR A 173 23.70 -2.91 3.67
C TYR A 173 22.54 -3.93 3.81
N GLU A 174 22.30 -4.76 2.78
CA GLU A 174 21.18 -5.72 2.66
C GLU A 174 21.58 -7.21 2.76
N VAL A 175 22.70 -7.69 2.21
CA VAL A 175 23.22 -9.09 2.35
C VAL A 175 23.40 -9.45 3.82
N LEU A 176 23.67 -8.42 4.62
CA LEU A 176 23.86 -8.48 6.06
C LEU A 176 22.60 -8.07 6.85
N THR A 177 21.41 -8.12 6.22
CA THR A 177 20.11 -8.00 6.93
C THR A 177 19.92 -9.08 8.00
N CYS A 178 20.65 -10.20 7.91
CA CYS A 178 20.72 -11.22 8.95
C CYS A 178 22.02 -11.25 9.77
N ALA A 179 22.97 -10.31 9.64
CA ALA A 179 24.22 -10.45 10.41
C ALA A 179 24.95 -9.21 10.94
N THR A 180 24.96 -8.02 10.32
CA THR A 180 25.86 -6.95 10.84
C THR A 180 25.28 -5.54 10.89
N PHE A 181 25.11 -4.69 9.88
CA PHE A 181 24.89 -3.26 10.21
C PHE A 181 23.58 -2.93 10.96
N PHE A 182 22.40 -3.23 10.38
CA PHE A 182 21.12 -2.97 11.06
C PHE A 182 20.92 -3.91 12.25
N GLN A 183 21.32 -5.18 12.15
CA GLN A 183 21.23 -6.11 13.26
C GLN A 183 22.24 -5.84 14.39
N GLN A 184 23.42 -5.29 14.15
CA GLN A 184 24.35 -4.83 15.18
C GLN A 184 23.81 -3.58 15.84
N ILE A 185 23.18 -2.66 15.08
CA ILE A 185 22.42 -1.57 15.70
C ILE A 185 21.33 -2.15 16.62
N LEU A 186 20.61 -3.19 16.21
CA LEU A 186 19.58 -3.84 17.02
C LEU A 186 20.13 -4.65 18.21
N SER A 187 21.22 -5.39 18.04
CA SER A 187 21.77 -6.30 19.06
C SER A 187 22.71 -5.62 20.04
N GLN A 188 23.28 -4.47 19.68
CA GLN A 188 24.31 -3.81 20.48
C GLN A 188 23.85 -2.49 21.10
N ARG A 189 22.60 -2.06 20.86
CA ARG A 189 22.02 -0.86 21.48
C ARG A 189 20.66 -1.09 22.11
N GLU A 190 20.49 -0.49 23.28
CA GLU A 190 19.17 -0.10 23.79
C GLU A 190 18.53 0.89 22.78
N ASN A 191 17.35 0.56 22.28
CA ASN A 191 16.58 1.33 21.29
C ASN A 191 17.14 1.41 19.86
N GLY A 192 17.93 0.42 19.42
CA GLY A 192 18.43 0.35 18.03
C GLY A 192 17.33 0.42 16.96
N MET A 193 16.17 -0.19 17.21
CA MET A 193 15.06 -0.21 16.25
C MET A 193 14.50 1.21 16.01
N LEU A 194 14.32 1.98 17.08
CA LEU A 194 13.83 3.35 17.00
C LEU A 194 14.80 4.25 16.20
N PHE A 195 16.11 4.02 16.31
CA PHE A 195 17.10 4.72 15.50
C PHE A 195 16.93 4.46 14.00
N LEU A 196 16.67 3.21 13.59
CA LEU A 196 16.44 2.88 12.18
C LEU A 196 15.16 3.51 11.64
N VAL A 197 14.11 3.56 12.45
CA VAL A 197 12.87 4.28 12.14
C VAL A 197 13.17 5.78 11.93
N HIS A 198 13.93 6.40 12.82
CA HIS A 198 14.31 7.81 12.65
C HIS A 198 15.21 8.06 11.43
N MET A 199 16.18 7.18 11.16
CA MET A 199 17.02 7.25 9.97
C MET A 199 16.19 7.16 8.69
N ARG A 200 15.17 6.29 8.65
CA ARG A 200 14.22 6.25 7.53
C ARG A 200 13.41 7.53 7.42
N ALA A 201 12.98 8.10 8.54
CA ALA A 201 12.26 9.38 8.54
C ALA A 201 13.12 10.51 7.95
N ASP A 202 14.41 10.56 8.31
CA ASP A 202 15.38 11.49 7.75
C ASP A 202 15.58 11.26 6.24
N LEU A 203 15.71 9.99 5.80
CA LEU A 203 15.80 9.63 4.38
C LEU A 203 14.58 10.08 3.57
N LEU A 204 13.37 9.88 4.10
CA LEU A 204 12.13 10.34 3.48
C LEU A 204 12.06 11.88 3.39
N GLN A 205 12.62 12.59 4.38
CA GLN A 205 12.71 14.05 4.36
C GLN A 205 13.70 14.52 3.27
N VAL A 206 14.87 13.90 3.18
CA VAL A 206 15.90 14.20 2.16
C VAL A 206 15.34 13.97 0.75
N LEU A 207 14.67 12.84 0.52
CA LEU A 207 14.04 12.51 -0.77
C LEU A 207 13.00 13.55 -1.22
N ARG A 208 12.34 14.25 -0.28
CA ARG A 208 11.31 15.26 -0.59
C ARG A 208 11.86 16.66 -0.78
N LYS A 209 12.94 17.03 -0.08
CA LYS A 209 13.36 18.44 0.06
C LYS A 209 14.73 18.77 -0.49
N SER A 210 15.67 17.82 -0.50
CA SER A 210 17.10 18.15 -0.66
C SER A 210 17.84 17.29 -1.68
N ALA A 211 17.23 16.22 -2.20
CA ALA A 211 17.84 15.31 -3.16
C ALA A 211 17.77 15.87 -4.59
N THR A 212 18.90 15.83 -5.30
CA THR A 212 18.98 16.16 -6.73
C THR A 212 18.50 15.00 -7.60
N HIS A 213 18.17 15.26 -8.87
CA HIS A 213 17.65 14.22 -9.79
C HIS A 213 18.61 13.03 -9.97
N SER A 214 19.92 13.24 -9.91
CA SER A 214 20.94 12.18 -10.01
C SER A 214 21.07 11.34 -8.74
N GLU A 215 20.78 11.90 -7.56
CA GLU A 215 20.88 11.22 -6.26
C GLU A 215 19.63 10.37 -5.93
N LEU A 216 18.47 10.74 -6.48
CA LEU A 216 17.17 10.11 -6.20
C LEU A 216 17.16 8.58 -6.41
N PRO A 217 17.71 8.00 -7.50
CA PRO A 217 17.66 6.55 -7.70
C PRO A 217 18.35 5.75 -6.59
N ALA A 218 19.55 6.17 -6.19
CA ALA A 218 20.32 5.49 -5.15
C ALA A 218 19.62 5.56 -3.78
N LEU A 219 19.12 6.74 -3.40
CA LEU A 219 18.40 6.94 -2.15
C LEU A 219 17.05 6.19 -2.11
N ARG A 220 16.36 6.06 -3.25
CA ARG A 220 15.12 5.25 -3.36
C ARG A 220 15.40 3.76 -3.17
N SER A 221 16.53 3.27 -3.68
CA SER A 221 16.95 1.88 -3.47
C SER A 221 17.21 1.59 -1.97
N LEU A 222 17.88 2.52 -1.29
CA LEU A 222 18.08 2.45 0.16
C LEU A 222 16.75 2.48 0.94
N ASP A 223 15.82 3.38 0.58
CA ASP A 223 14.48 3.41 1.23
C ASP A 223 13.71 2.11 1.01
N ALA A 224 13.74 1.54 -0.19
CA ALA A 224 13.06 0.28 -0.48
C ALA A 224 13.60 -0.86 0.41
N SER A 225 14.91 -0.94 0.56
CA SER A 225 15.58 -1.95 1.39
C SER A 225 15.26 -1.76 2.88
N LEU A 226 15.35 -0.52 3.38
CA LEU A 226 15.04 -0.21 4.78
C LEU A 226 13.55 -0.41 5.09
N LYS A 227 12.67 -0.07 4.14
CA LYS A 227 11.24 -0.34 4.22
C LYS A 227 10.95 -1.83 4.31
N HIS A 228 11.58 -2.65 3.47
CA HIS A 228 11.41 -4.10 3.49
C HIS A 228 11.87 -4.70 4.83
N PHE A 229 13.03 -4.25 5.32
CA PHE A 229 13.54 -4.64 6.64
C PHE A 229 12.57 -4.25 7.76
N LEU A 230 12.10 -3.01 7.81
CA LEU A 230 11.14 -2.59 8.85
C LEU A 230 9.81 -3.35 8.74
N ALA A 231 9.37 -3.70 7.53
CA ALA A 231 8.14 -4.46 7.34
C ALA A 231 8.20 -5.90 7.90
N SER A 232 9.36 -6.55 7.88
CA SER A 232 9.49 -7.89 8.48
C SER A 232 9.48 -7.85 10.01
N TRP A 233 10.06 -6.80 10.62
CA TRP A 233 10.09 -6.63 12.07
C TRP A 233 8.79 -6.10 12.67
N PHE A 234 8.12 -5.14 12.02
CA PHE A 234 6.89 -4.52 12.53
C PHE A 234 5.61 -5.23 12.06
N SER A 235 5.65 -6.56 11.94
CA SER A 235 4.48 -7.35 11.60
C SER A 235 3.47 -7.41 12.77
N VAL A 236 2.19 -7.61 12.44
CA VAL A 236 1.07 -7.61 13.41
C VAL A 236 1.33 -8.54 14.59
N GLY A 237 1.95 -9.70 14.36
CA GLY A 237 2.18 -10.70 15.39
C GLY A 237 3.02 -10.21 16.58
N PHE A 238 3.83 -9.16 16.38
CA PHE A 238 4.63 -8.56 17.45
C PHE A 238 3.98 -7.34 18.09
N LEU A 239 2.91 -6.80 17.50
CA LEU A 239 2.24 -5.61 18.02
C LEU A 239 1.33 -5.97 19.18
N LYS A 240 1.49 -5.27 20.29
CA LYS A 240 0.64 -5.38 21.47
C LYS A 240 -0.37 -4.24 21.49
N LEU A 241 -1.64 -4.59 21.49
CA LEU A 241 -2.75 -3.65 21.69
C LEU A 241 -2.87 -3.32 23.19
N GLN A 242 -2.90 -2.04 23.52
CA GLN A 242 -3.16 -1.55 24.88
C GLN A 242 -4.25 -0.49 24.88
N ARG A 243 -5.12 -0.52 25.89
CA ARG A 243 -6.12 0.52 26.14
C ARG A 243 -5.46 1.70 26.83
N VAL A 244 -5.63 2.90 26.27
CA VAL A 244 -5.15 4.15 26.85
C VAL A 244 -6.30 4.81 27.61
N THR A 245 -6.07 5.16 28.87
CA THR A 245 -7.04 5.83 29.74
C THR A 245 -6.36 6.99 30.48
N TYR A 246 -7.13 8.01 30.85
CA TYR A 246 -6.57 9.15 31.57
C TYR A 246 -6.04 8.77 32.97
N GLU A 247 -6.63 7.76 33.61
CA GLU A 247 -6.34 7.39 35.00
C GLU A 247 -5.19 6.39 35.14
N HIS A 248 -5.07 5.43 34.21
CA HIS A 248 -4.10 4.34 34.34
C HIS A 248 -2.90 4.48 33.40
N SER A 249 -2.93 5.39 32.43
CA SER A 249 -1.82 5.56 31.49
C SER A 249 -0.79 6.58 31.99
N PRO A 250 0.52 6.34 31.78
CA PRO A 250 1.56 7.28 32.17
C PRO A 250 1.39 8.65 31.49
N GLY A 251 1.64 9.74 32.22
CA GLY A 251 1.55 11.10 31.68
C GLY A 251 2.43 11.34 30.45
N GLN A 252 3.59 10.69 30.38
CA GLN A 252 4.48 10.75 29.22
C GLN A 252 3.82 10.18 27.95
N LEU A 253 3.05 9.11 28.06
CA LEU A 253 2.31 8.52 26.94
C LEU A 253 1.21 9.47 26.47
N LEU A 254 0.48 10.07 27.41
CA LEU A 254 -0.59 11.03 27.13
C LEU A 254 -0.05 12.27 26.39
N GLU A 255 1.12 12.77 26.81
CA GLU A 255 1.78 13.89 26.13
C GLU A 255 2.20 13.53 24.70
N LYS A 256 2.72 12.31 24.49
CA LYS A 256 3.04 11.82 23.13
C LYS A 256 1.80 11.75 22.24
N ILE A 257 0.67 11.27 22.76
CA ILE A 257 -0.60 11.22 22.00
C ILE A 257 -1.05 12.63 21.59
N ILE A 258 -0.96 13.62 22.50
CA ILE A 258 -1.26 15.03 22.17
C ILE A 258 -0.36 15.53 21.03
N ARG A 259 0.96 15.27 21.12
CA ARG A 259 1.94 15.72 20.11
C ARG A 259 1.76 15.05 18.75
N TYR A 260 1.32 13.80 18.73
CA TYR A 260 1.25 12.99 17.51
C TYR A 260 -0.13 12.90 16.86
N GLU A 261 -1.16 13.55 17.43
CA GLU A 261 -2.51 13.59 16.84
C GLU A 261 -2.51 14.33 15.50
N ALA A 262 -2.63 13.56 14.42
CA ALA A 262 -2.51 14.05 13.06
C ALA A 262 -3.86 14.48 12.45
N VAL A 263 -4.98 13.91 12.94
CA VAL A 263 -6.30 14.11 12.33
C VAL A 263 -6.96 15.36 12.91
N HIS A 264 -7.10 15.41 14.25
CA HIS A 264 -7.73 16.51 14.97
C HIS A 264 -6.87 16.97 16.16
N PRO A 265 -6.00 17.99 16.00
CA PRO A 265 -5.06 18.40 17.04
C PRO A 265 -5.74 18.64 18.39
N VAL A 266 -5.22 18.02 19.45
CA VAL A 266 -5.70 18.22 20.82
C VAL A 266 -5.03 19.47 21.37
N GLY A 267 -5.79 20.55 21.56
CA GLY A 267 -5.24 21.83 21.99
C GLY A 267 -4.97 21.92 23.49
N THR A 268 -5.62 21.06 24.30
CA THR A 268 -5.58 21.15 25.77
C THR A 268 -5.69 19.78 26.45
N ILE A 269 -5.16 19.66 27.68
CA ILE A 269 -5.33 18.47 28.53
C ILE A 269 -6.81 18.19 28.82
N ALA A 270 -7.64 19.23 28.96
CA ALA A 270 -9.08 19.08 29.14
C ALA A 270 -9.74 18.41 27.93
N GLU A 271 -9.29 18.74 26.71
CA GLU A 271 -9.75 18.08 25.50
C GLU A 271 -9.28 16.62 25.43
N LEU A 272 -8.04 16.32 25.84
CA LEU A 272 -7.59 14.93 25.96
C LEU A 272 -8.46 14.14 26.94
N LYS A 273 -8.75 14.72 28.12
CA LYS A 273 -9.62 14.09 29.13
C LYS A 273 -11.01 13.80 28.57
N ARG A 274 -11.58 14.70 27.76
CA ARG A 274 -12.85 14.44 27.05
C ARG A 274 -12.74 13.28 26.06
N ARG A 275 -11.65 13.22 25.27
CA ARG A 275 -11.42 12.14 24.29
C ARG A 275 -11.08 10.78 24.91
N LEU A 276 -10.73 10.75 26.19
CA LEU A 276 -10.47 9.53 26.96
C LEU A 276 -11.58 9.25 27.99
N GLY A 277 -12.64 10.06 27.99
CA GLY A 277 -13.73 10.00 28.96
C GLY A 277 -14.84 9.02 28.60
N ASN A 278 -16.04 9.25 29.15
CA ASN A 278 -17.20 8.39 28.93
C ASN A 278 -17.60 8.34 27.44
N GLY A 279 -18.11 7.20 26.96
CA GLY A 279 -18.45 7.02 25.55
C GLY A 279 -17.26 7.10 24.58
N ARG A 280 -16.02 7.23 25.08
CA ARG A 280 -14.80 7.28 24.27
C ARG A 280 -13.86 6.14 24.65
N ARG A 281 -13.12 5.64 23.66
CA ARG A 281 -12.04 4.68 23.85
C ARG A 281 -10.84 5.12 23.04
N CYS A 282 -9.65 4.90 23.58
CA CYS A 282 -8.41 5.09 22.85
C CYS A 282 -7.57 3.82 23.01
N PHE A 283 -7.04 3.34 21.90
CA PHE A 283 -6.17 2.18 21.85
C PHE A 283 -4.86 2.56 21.20
N ALA A 284 -3.76 1.99 21.68
CA ALA A 284 -2.43 2.18 21.11
C ALA A 284 -1.75 0.84 20.87
N PHE A 285 -1.02 0.75 19.75
CA PHE A 285 -0.21 -0.39 19.38
C PHE A 285 1.25 -0.12 19.74
N PHE A 286 1.83 -1.05 20.49
CA PHE A 286 3.22 -1.01 20.93
C PHE A 286 4.00 -2.18 20.36
N HIS A 287 5.28 -1.97 20.09
CA HIS A 287 6.19 -3.03 19.68
C HIS A 287 7.18 -3.31 20.82
N PRO A 288 7.50 -4.59 21.15
CA PRO A 288 8.41 -4.92 22.25
C PRO A 288 9.78 -4.25 22.16
N SER A 289 10.30 -4.02 20.95
CA SER A 289 11.58 -3.33 20.73
C SER A 289 11.51 -1.80 20.83
N ILE A 290 10.31 -1.22 20.93
CA ILE A 290 10.09 0.21 21.16
C ILE A 290 8.90 0.38 22.15
N PRO A 291 9.08 -0.03 23.42
CA PRO A 291 7.97 -0.16 24.36
C PRO A 291 7.36 1.19 24.77
N ASP A 292 8.16 2.27 24.77
CA ASP A 292 7.72 3.58 25.24
C ASP A 292 7.07 4.45 24.14
N GLU A 293 7.07 3.99 22.89
CA GLU A 293 6.50 4.73 21.76
C GLU A 293 5.23 4.03 21.24
N PRO A 294 4.06 4.69 21.29
CA PRO A 294 2.89 4.18 20.59
C PRO A 294 3.13 4.32 19.09
N LEU A 295 3.09 3.24 18.32
CA LEU A 295 3.34 3.28 16.87
C LEU A 295 2.11 3.77 16.08
N VAL A 296 0.95 3.30 16.51
CA VAL A 296 -0.35 3.67 16.00
C VAL A 296 -1.27 3.83 17.19
N PHE A 297 -2.08 4.88 17.21
CA PHE A 297 -3.20 4.97 18.13
C PHE A 297 -4.50 5.26 17.39
N VAL A 298 -5.58 4.82 18.00
CA VAL A 298 -6.91 4.76 17.42
C VAL A 298 -7.89 5.32 18.45
N HIS A 299 -8.54 6.42 18.11
CA HIS A 299 -9.64 6.97 18.89
C HIS A 299 -10.98 6.46 18.37
N VAL A 300 -11.82 6.04 19.31
CA VAL A 300 -13.12 5.44 19.06
C VAL A 300 -14.19 6.15 19.87
N ALA A 301 -15.32 6.41 19.23
CA ALA A 301 -16.54 6.90 19.85
C ALA A 301 -17.58 5.79 19.90
N LEU A 302 -18.20 5.59 21.05
CA LEU A 302 -19.37 4.72 21.21
C LEU A 302 -20.62 5.57 20.94
N MET A 303 -21.48 5.13 20.03
CA MET A 303 -22.64 5.89 19.55
C MET A 303 -23.84 4.95 19.29
N HIS A 304 -25.04 5.49 19.20
CA HIS A 304 -26.25 4.75 18.84
C HIS A 304 -26.31 4.47 17.32
N GLU A 305 -25.78 5.38 16.51
CA GLU A 305 -25.76 5.27 15.05
C GLU A 305 -24.40 5.63 14.43
N ILE A 306 -24.27 5.43 13.12
CA ILE A 306 -23.06 5.78 12.38
C ILE A 306 -22.94 7.31 12.31
N ALA A 307 -21.86 7.85 12.88
CA ALA A 307 -21.58 9.28 12.87
C ALA A 307 -21.58 9.90 11.46
N SER A 308 -22.23 11.05 11.34
CA SER A 308 -22.23 11.89 10.13
C SER A 308 -21.22 13.03 10.20
N SER A 309 -20.86 13.51 11.39
CA SER A 309 -19.95 14.65 11.56
C SER A 309 -19.09 14.55 12.83
N MET A 310 -18.04 15.35 12.90
CA MET A 310 -17.23 15.45 14.13
C MET A 310 -18.00 16.12 15.28
N GLN A 311 -18.96 16.98 14.96
CA GLN A 311 -19.86 17.61 15.94
C GLN A 311 -20.80 16.57 16.56
N SER A 312 -21.44 15.72 15.75
CA SER A 312 -22.33 14.67 16.27
C SER A 312 -21.59 13.71 17.20
N ILE A 313 -20.34 13.37 16.85
CA ILE A 313 -19.44 12.58 17.70
C ILE A 313 -19.26 13.25 19.06
N ARG A 314 -19.02 14.56 19.12
CA ARG A 314 -18.83 15.30 20.37
C ARG A 314 -20.11 15.31 21.20
N ASP A 315 -21.19 15.78 20.60
CA ASP A 315 -22.43 16.09 21.31
C ASP A 315 -23.10 14.83 21.87
N GLU A 316 -23.10 13.72 21.11
CA GLU A 316 -23.72 12.46 21.56
C GLU A 316 -22.96 11.80 22.72
N THR A 317 -21.63 11.78 22.67
CA THR A 317 -20.85 11.16 23.76
C THR A 317 -20.82 11.95 25.05
N GLU A 318 -21.06 13.26 24.99
CA GLU A 318 -21.21 14.07 26.21
C GLU A 318 -22.58 13.83 26.86
N GLN A 319 -23.58 13.39 26.08
CA GLN A 319 -24.94 13.07 26.56
C GLN A 319 -25.11 11.60 26.94
N LEU A 320 -24.21 10.72 26.48
CA LEU A 320 -24.21 9.30 26.82
C LEU A 320 -24.02 9.09 28.32
N SER A 321 -25.06 8.57 28.96
CA SER A 321 -25.07 8.26 30.39
C SER A 321 -24.36 6.93 30.67
N GLU A 322 -24.66 5.89 29.87
CA GLU A 322 -24.04 4.57 29.98
C GLU A 322 -23.55 4.06 28.62
N ASP A 323 -22.40 3.39 28.62
CA ASP A 323 -21.84 2.75 27.42
C ASP A 323 -22.71 1.57 26.90
N SER A 324 -23.60 1.03 27.74
CA SER A 324 -24.56 -0.03 27.40
C SER A 324 -25.56 0.39 26.31
N GLN A 325 -25.78 1.69 26.14
CA GLN A 325 -26.73 2.25 25.17
C GLN A 325 -26.14 2.32 23.75
N ALA A 326 -24.82 2.25 23.62
CA ALA A 326 -24.15 2.35 22.33
C ALA A 326 -24.33 1.09 21.47
N TYR A 327 -24.58 1.27 20.19
CA TYR A 327 -24.77 0.19 19.21
C TYR A 327 -23.67 0.16 18.13
N ALA A 328 -23.01 1.30 17.92
CA ALA A 328 -21.97 1.51 16.93
C ALA A 328 -20.67 2.01 17.58
N ALA A 329 -19.54 1.50 17.08
CA ALA A 329 -18.21 2.00 17.40
C ALA A 329 -17.63 2.74 16.19
N ILE A 330 -17.34 4.03 16.38
CA ILE A 330 -16.88 4.94 15.34
C ILE A 330 -15.40 5.28 15.51
N PHE A 331 -14.57 4.79 14.60
CA PHE A 331 -13.14 5.12 14.53
C PHE A 331 -12.97 6.48 13.84
N TYR A 332 -12.76 7.54 14.61
CA TYR A 332 -12.72 8.91 14.08
C TYR A 332 -11.32 9.50 13.98
N SER A 333 -10.32 8.88 14.61
CA SER A 333 -8.91 9.22 14.38
C SER A 333 -8.05 7.97 14.46
N ILE A 334 -7.24 7.76 13.42
CA ILE A 334 -6.19 6.74 13.37
C ILE A 334 -4.92 7.49 12.98
N SER A 335 -3.96 7.52 13.88
CA SER A 335 -2.71 8.26 13.70
C SER A 335 -1.52 7.33 13.83
N SER A 336 -0.64 7.35 12.82
CA SER A 336 0.70 6.76 12.94
C SER A 336 1.66 7.84 13.44
N THR A 337 2.39 7.52 14.50
CA THR A 337 3.27 8.48 15.18
C THR A 337 4.63 8.58 14.48
N GLN A 338 5.11 7.46 13.95
CA GLN A 338 6.44 7.32 13.40
C GLN A 338 6.44 7.53 11.88
N LYS A 339 6.91 8.70 11.44
CA LYS A 339 7.07 9.02 10.00
C LYS A 339 7.98 8.02 9.28
N GLY A 340 8.95 7.44 9.98
CA GLY A 340 9.84 6.41 9.46
C GLY A 340 9.15 5.07 9.17
N LEU A 341 7.94 4.84 9.68
CA LEU A 341 7.11 3.68 9.34
C LEU A 341 6.12 3.98 8.21
N ALA A 342 6.20 5.16 7.57
CA ALA A 342 5.30 5.51 6.47
C ALA A 342 5.35 4.45 5.36
N GLY A 343 4.18 3.90 5.01
CA GLY A 343 4.02 2.87 3.99
C GLY A 343 4.54 1.49 4.36
N VAL A 344 5.06 1.27 5.58
CA VAL A 344 5.24 -0.07 6.15
C VAL A 344 3.86 -0.57 6.54
N ASP A 345 3.53 -1.76 6.08
CA ASP A 345 2.27 -2.40 6.42
C ASP A 345 2.38 -2.93 7.86
N LEU A 346 1.85 -2.16 8.82
CA LEU A 346 1.69 -2.60 10.21
C LEU A 346 0.55 -3.62 10.36
N GLY A 347 -0.06 -4.01 9.23
CA GLY A 347 -1.02 -5.07 9.06
C GLY A 347 -2.42 -4.60 8.73
N ASN A 348 -3.08 -5.37 7.86
CA ASN A 348 -4.47 -5.18 7.43
C ASN A 348 -5.52 -5.48 8.52
N PHE A 349 -5.10 -5.71 9.77
CA PHE A 349 -5.95 -6.17 10.87
C PHE A 349 -5.91 -5.29 12.12
N LEU A 350 -5.23 -4.15 12.09
CA LEU A 350 -5.19 -3.22 13.24
C LEU A 350 -6.61 -2.88 13.72
N ILE A 351 -7.49 -2.52 12.78
CA ILE A 351 -8.88 -2.18 13.11
C ILE A 351 -9.67 -3.41 13.57
N LYS A 352 -9.38 -4.59 13.01
CA LYS A 352 -10.00 -5.86 13.43
C LYS A 352 -9.65 -6.20 14.88
N GLU A 353 -8.40 -6.01 15.30
CA GLU A 353 -7.97 -6.26 16.68
C GLU A 353 -8.60 -5.27 17.66
N VAL A 354 -8.69 -3.99 17.30
CA VAL A 354 -9.43 -3.00 18.12
C VAL A 354 -10.92 -3.34 18.19
N ALA A 355 -11.54 -3.72 17.07
CA ALA A 355 -12.95 -4.10 17.04
C ALA A 355 -13.23 -5.37 17.87
N LYS A 356 -12.34 -6.37 17.84
CA LYS A 356 -12.41 -7.54 18.73
C LYS A 356 -12.33 -7.13 20.20
N ALA A 357 -11.35 -6.30 20.57
CA ALA A 357 -11.20 -5.82 21.94
C ALA A 357 -12.46 -5.06 22.42
N LEU A 358 -13.03 -4.22 21.56
CA LEU A 358 -14.28 -3.52 21.82
C LEU A 358 -15.46 -4.49 21.97
N LYS A 359 -15.55 -5.53 21.15
CA LYS A 359 -16.63 -6.53 21.23
C LYS A 359 -16.52 -7.41 22.48
N THR A 360 -15.30 -7.66 22.95
CA THR A 360 -15.07 -8.34 24.24
C THR A 360 -15.50 -7.45 25.42
N GLU A 361 -15.21 -6.14 25.37
CA GLU A 361 -15.62 -5.18 26.40
C GLU A 361 -17.14 -4.90 26.36
N HIS A 362 -17.70 -4.80 25.15
CA HIS A 362 -19.09 -4.40 24.86
C HIS A 362 -19.72 -5.35 23.83
N PRO A 363 -20.26 -6.51 24.26
CA PRO A 363 -20.79 -7.53 23.35
C PRO A 363 -22.01 -7.08 22.52
N HIS A 364 -22.72 -6.05 22.95
CA HIS A 364 -23.90 -5.49 22.30
C HIS A 364 -23.60 -4.65 21.06
N LEU A 365 -22.34 -4.22 20.87
CA LEU A 365 -21.92 -3.47 19.68
C LEU A 365 -22.06 -4.34 18.42
N LYS A 366 -22.86 -3.86 17.45
CA LYS A 366 -23.07 -4.56 16.18
C LYS A 366 -22.40 -3.88 15.00
N THR A 367 -22.25 -2.56 15.06
CA THR A 367 -21.73 -1.77 13.93
C THR A 367 -20.35 -1.22 14.23
N PHE A 368 -19.43 -1.40 13.30
CA PHE A 368 -18.08 -0.83 13.37
C PHE A 368 -17.88 0.01 12.12
N ALA A 369 -17.64 1.31 12.27
CA ALA A 369 -17.48 2.22 11.15
C ALA A 369 -16.44 3.28 11.46
N THR A 370 -15.91 3.95 10.45
CA THR A 370 -15.00 5.08 10.65
C THR A 370 -15.70 6.39 10.36
N LEU A 371 -15.09 7.50 10.77
CA LEU A 371 -15.35 8.81 10.18
C LEU A 371 -14.01 9.35 9.70
N SER A 372 -13.71 9.17 8.42
CA SER A 372 -12.38 9.35 7.84
C SER A 372 -12.32 10.58 6.91
N PRO A 373 -11.22 11.35 6.91
CA PRO A 373 -11.04 12.50 6.02
C PRO A 373 -10.71 12.07 4.57
N LEU A 374 -10.87 13.00 3.61
CA LEU A 374 -10.43 12.84 2.21
C LEU A 374 -9.31 13.85 1.90
N PRO A 375 -8.06 13.60 2.29
CA PRO A 375 -7.00 14.62 2.29
C PRO A 375 -6.61 15.16 0.90
N GLN A 376 -6.89 14.42 -0.17
CA GLN A 376 -6.44 14.75 -1.53
C GLN A 376 -7.59 15.08 -2.50
N PHE A 377 -8.82 15.20 -2.01
CA PHE A 377 -9.99 15.42 -2.87
C PHE A 377 -9.95 16.77 -3.59
N MET A 378 -9.73 17.89 -2.87
CA MET A 378 -9.67 19.21 -3.50
C MET A 378 -8.48 19.33 -4.48
N LEU A 379 -7.35 18.71 -4.15
CA LEU A 379 -6.20 18.66 -5.06
C LEU A 379 -6.55 17.91 -6.34
N TRP A 380 -7.25 16.78 -6.23
CA TRP A 380 -7.75 16.06 -7.39
C TRP A 380 -8.76 16.89 -8.19
N LEU A 381 -9.69 17.58 -7.53
CA LEU A 381 -10.68 18.41 -8.20
C LEU A 381 -10.02 19.51 -9.03
N GLU A 382 -8.97 20.16 -8.51
CA GLU A 382 -8.16 21.13 -9.26
C GLU A 382 -7.47 20.51 -10.48
N THR A 383 -7.02 19.25 -10.42
CA THR A 383 -6.47 18.57 -11.61
C THR A 383 -7.53 18.30 -12.70
N GLN A 384 -8.82 18.34 -12.35
CA GLN A 384 -9.91 18.22 -13.30
C GLN A 384 -10.40 19.58 -13.85
N ARG A 385 -9.86 20.72 -13.37
CA ARG A 385 -10.33 22.07 -13.70
C ARG A 385 -10.45 22.36 -15.20
N TYR A 386 -9.50 21.86 -16.00
CA TYR A 386 -9.45 22.11 -17.44
C TYR A 386 -9.98 20.95 -18.28
N LYS A 387 -10.49 19.89 -17.65
CA LYS A 387 -11.06 18.77 -18.39
C LYS A 387 -12.49 19.08 -18.82
N THR A 388 -12.81 18.75 -20.05
CA THR A 388 -14.14 18.91 -20.66
C THR A 388 -14.98 17.63 -20.54
N ASP A 389 -14.73 16.80 -19.51
CA ASP A 389 -15.50 15.57 -19.31
C ASP A 389 -16.88 15.94 -18.73
N GLU A 390 -17.89 16.00 -19.60
CA GLU A 390 -19.28 16.28 -19.25
C GLU A 390 -19.88 15.22 -18.30
N SER A 391 -19.26 14.05 -18.15
CA SER A 391 -19.71 13.03 -17.20
C SER A 391 -19.40 13.36 -15.73
N LEU A 392 -18.62 14.42 -15.46
CA LEU A 392 -18.23 14.81 -14.11
C LEU A 392 -19.33 15.55 -13.35
N VAL A 393 -20.13 16.37 -14.04
CA VAL A 393 -21.21 17.18 -13.46
C VAL A 393 -22.41 17.09 -14.38
N SER A 394 -23.58 16.72 -13.84
CA SER A 394 -24.80 16.65 -14.66
C SER A 394 -25.21 18.04 -15.13
N PRO A 395 -25.62 18.23 -16.40
CA PRO A 395 -26.08 19.52 -16.90
C PRO A 395 -27.18 20.14 -16.03
N LEU A 396 -28.16 19.34 -15.61
CA LEU A 396 -29.26 19.79 -14.73
C LEU A 396 -28.79 20.32 -13.38
N GLU A 397 -27.74 19.71 -12.81
CA GLU A 397 -27.19 20.15 -11.53
C GLU A 397 -26.31 21.39 -11.71
N LEU A 398 -25.63 21.49 -12.85
CA LEU A 398 -24.84 22.65 -13.21
C LEU A 398 -25.72 23.87 -13.46
N ASP A 399 -26.81 23.72 -14.22
CA ASP A 399 -27.77 24.80 -14.50
C ASP A 399 -28.36 25.35 -13.19
N ALA A 400 -28.79 24.47 -12.29
CA ALA A 400 -29.28 24.87 -10.96
C ALA A 400 -28.23 25.58 -10.09
N LEU A 401 -26.93 25.31 -10.31
CA LEU A 401 -25.85 26.03 -9.63
C LEU A 401 -25.61 27.40 -10.27
N ILE A 402 -25.66 27.47 -11.60
CA ILE A 402 -25.50 28.69 -12.39
C ILE A 402 -26.60 29.69 -12.05
N ASP A 403 -27.86 29.26 -12.03
CA ASP A 403 -29.01 30.11 -11.67
C ASP A 403 -28.78 30.83 -10.32
N VAL A 404 -28.36 30.06 -9.30
CA VAL A 404 -28.08 30.60 -7.96
C VAL A 404 -26.89 31.58 -7.99
N LEU A 405 -25.87 31.35 -8.81
CA LEU A 405 -24.72 32.24 -8.95
C LEU A 405 -25.08 33.55 -9.67
N GLU A 406 -25.90 33.48 -10.71
CA GLU A 406 -26.38 34.63 -11.47
C GLU A 406 -27.27 35.55 -10.63
N GLU A 407 -28.17 34.99 -9.82
CA GLU A 407 -29.00 35.73 -8.86
C GLU A 407 -28.15 36.55 -7.86
N ARG A 408 -26.90 36.15 -7.64
CA ARG A 408 -25.96 36.80 -6.72
C ARG A 408 -25.00 37.77 -7.39
N GLY A 409 -25.12 37.94 -8.71
CA GLY A 409 -24.24 38.79 -9.51
C GLY A 409 -22.82 38.24 -9.62
N ASN A 410 -22.61 36.94 -9.42
CA ASN A 410 -21.31 36.32 -9.67
C ASN A 410 -21.17 36.05 -11.17
N ALA A 411 -20.30 36.81 -11.84
CA ALA A 411 -20.05 36.64 -13.26
C ALA A 411 -19.36 35.30 -13.54
N ILE A 412 -20.00 34.44 -14.33
CA ILE A 412 -19.41 33.21 -14.83
C ILE A 412 -18.62 33.53 -16.10
N GLN A 413 -17.39 33.04 -16.19
CA GLN A 413 -16.57 33.21 -17.39
C GLN A 413 -17.16 32.37 -18.53
N SER A 414 -17.23 32.94 -19.74
CA SER A 414 -17.83 32.30 -20.92
C SER A 414 -17.15 31.01 -21.36
N ASP A 415 -15.89 30.78 -20.98
CA ASP A 415 -15.10 29.58 -21.30
C ASP A 415 -14.94 28.63 -20.08
N ALA A 416 -15.73 28.82 -19.02
CA ALA A 416 -15.60 28.03 -17.80
C ALA A 416 -16.08 26.58 -18.01
N THR A 417 -15.30 25.61 -17.55
CA THR A 417 -15.73 24.21 -17.48
C THR A 417 -16.70 24.02 -16.30
N PRO A 418 -17.53 22.96 -16.31
CA PRO A 418 -18.39 22.64 -15.17
C PRO A 418 -17.64 22.54 -13.84
N VAL A 419 -16.43 21.96 -13.87
CA VAL A 419 -15.59 21.80 -12.67
C VAL A 419 -15.01 23.14 -12.22
N SER A 420 -14.62 24.03 -13.14
CA SER A 420 -14.14 25.36 -12.74
C SER A 420 -15.23 26.18 -12.05
N ILE A 421 -16.49 26.09 -12.52
CA ILE A 421 -17.63 26.77 -11.87
C ILE A 421 -17.81 26.28 -10.43
N VAL A 422 -17.71 24.96 -10.21
CA VAL A 422 -17.77 24.38 -8.85
C VAL A 422 -16.62 24.88 -7.98
N LEU A 423 -15.39 24.90 -8.49
CA LEU A 423 -14.21 25.38 -7.76
C LEU A 423 -14.30 26.86 -7.40
N ASP A 424 -14.78 27.68 -8.34
CA ASP A 424 -14.96 29.12 -8.13
C ASP A 424 -16.06 29.39 -7.11
N THR A 425 -17.14 28.59 -7.12
CA THR A 425 -18.19 28.63 -6.07
C THR A 425 -17.62 28.30 -4.69
N LEU A 426 -16.80 27.24 -4.59
CA LEU A 426 -16.15 26.84 -3.33
C LEU A 426 -15.13 27.87 -2.83
N SER A 427 -14.70 28.79 -3.69
CA SER A 427 -13.78 29.89 -3.38
C SER A 427 -14.49 31.14 -2.85
N ILE A 428 -15.83 31.21 -2.93
CA ILE A 428 -16.62 32.31 -2.35
C ILE A 428 -16.46 32.33 -0.83
N ASP A 429 -16.17 33.50 -0.26
CA ASP A 429 -16.02 33.64 1.20
C ASP A 429 -17.31 33.23 1.91
N LYS A 430 -17.19 32.32 2.89
CA LYS A 430 -18.30 31.82 3.71
C LYS A 430 -19.48 31.23 2.90
N TRP A 431 -19.25 30.61 1.74
CA TRP A 431 -20.27 29.87 0.98
C TRP A 431 -21.08 28.88 1.84
N ILE A 432 -20.47 28.32 2.89
CA ILE A 432 -21.09 27.38 3.85
C ILE A 432 -22.27 28.01 4.61
N LYS A 433 -22.25 29.33 4.82
CA LYS A 433 -23.33 30.04 5.53
C LYS A 433 -24.55 30.24 4.64
N ASP A 434 -24.42 29.95 3.36
CA ASP A 434 -25.46 30.17 2.40
C ASP A 434 -26.25 28.89 2.10
N PRO A 435 -27.55 28.84 2.47
CA PRO A 435 -28.34 27.62 2.33
C PRO A 435 -28.60 27.22 0.87
N GLU A 436 -28.71 28.17 -0.06
CA GLU A 436 -28.99 27.88 -1.47
C GLU A 436 -27.76 27.30 -2.16
N LEU A 437 -26.59 27.96 -2.00
CA LEU A 437 -25.33 27.44 -2.54
C LEU A 437 -25.00 26.05 -1.98
N VAL A 438 -25.21 25.86 -0.67
CA VAL A 438 -24.99 24.56 -0.03
C VAL A 438 -25.91 23.49 -0.61
N THR A 439 -27.16 23.83 -0.91
CA THR A 439 -28.15 22.89 -1.44
C THR A 439 -27.83 22.50 -2.88
N SER A 440 -27.42 23.46 -3.73
CA SER A 440 -27.02 23.20 -5.12
C SER A 440 -25.67 22.47 -5.22
N LEU A 441 -24.70 22.78 -4.35
CA LEU A 441 -23.38 22.14 -4.36
C LEU A 441 -23.40 20.70 -3.85
N LYS A 442 -24.25 20.39 -2.86
CA LYS A 442 -24.29 19.08 -2.20
C LYS A 442 -24.39 17.88 -3.18
N PRO A 443 -25.35 17.81 -4.11
CA PRO A 443 -25.45 16.67 -5.02
C PRO A 443 -24.22 16.50 -5.92
N ILE A 444 -23.70 17.60 -6.46
CA ILE A 444 -22.50 17.62 -7.31
C ILE A 444 -21.29 17.08 -6.54
N MET A 445 -21.06 17.61 -5.34
CA MET A 445 -19.90 17.25 -4.51
C MET A 445 -19.95 15.79 -4.05
N LEU A 446 -21.14 15.27 -3.71
CA LEU A 446 -21.30 13.87 -3.34
C LEU A 446 -21.03 12.93 -4.53
N LYS A 447 -21.45 13.29 -5.75
CA LYS A 447 -21.15 12.53 -6.98
C LYS A 447 -19.66 12.52 -7.31
N LEU A 448 -19.03 13.68 -7.29
CA LEU A 448 -17.59 13.82 -7.49
C LEU A 448 -16.81 13.05 -6.44
N GLY A 449 -17.23 13.12 -5.17
CA GLY A 449 -16.65 12.33 -4.07
C GLY A 449 -16.78 10.83 -4.30
N ALA A 450 -17.94 10.34 -4.74
CA ALA A 450 -18.14 8.92 -5.04
C ALA A 450 -17.25 8.46 -6.20
N ARG A 451 -17.15 9.26 -7.26
CA ARG A 451 -16.27 8.98 -8.41
C ARG A 451 -14.81 8.97 -8.01
N TYR A 452 -14.37 9.95 -7.23
CA TYR A 452 -13.00 10.04 -6.72
C TYR A 452 -12.56 8.80 -5.95
N ILE A 453 -13.45 8.23 -5.14
CA ILE A 453 -13.12 7.05 -4.33
C ILE A 453 -13.21 5.77 -5.16
N TYR A 454 -14.24 5.63 -5.99
CA TYR A 454 -14.53 4.38 -6.67
C TYR A 454 -13.83 4.23 -8.02
N HIS A 455 -13.82 5.26 -8.87
CA HIS A 455 -13.30 5.18 -10.25
C HIS A 455 -11.84 5.61 -10.36
N GLU A 456 -11.41 6.63 -9.63
CA GLU A 456 -10.05 7.14 -9.75
C GLU A 456 -9.04 6.18 -9.11
N LYS A 457 -8.08 5.71 -9.92
CA LYS A 457 -7.06 4.73 -9.50
C LYS A 457 -5.64 5.25 -9.66
N LYS A 458 -4.74 4.70 -8.84
CA LYS A 458 -3.29 4.80 -8.96
C LYS A 458 -2.70 3.40 -8.91
N ARG A 459 -2.16 2.93 -10.04
CA ARG A 459 -1.62 1.56 -10.18
C ARG A 459 -2.66 0.49 -9.82
N GLY A 460 -3.89 0.65 -10.31
CA GLY A 460 -5.03 -0.24 -10.01
C GLY A 460 -5.67 -0.10 -8.63
N LYS A 461 -5.04 0.60 -7.68
CA LYS A 461 -5.59 0.83 -6.32
C LYS A 461 -6.28 2.18 -6.20
N ALA A 462 -7.12 2.37 -5.18
CA ALA A 462 -7.80 3.64 -4.90
C ALA A 462 -6.80 4.81 -4.87
N LEU A 463 -7.13 5.91 -5.54
CA LEU A 463 -6.27 7.09 -5.63
C LEU A 463 -6.04 7.72 -4.24
N ASP A 464 -7.10 7.85 -3.45
CA ASP A 464 -7.03 8.42 -2.11
C ASP A 464 -6.28 7.46 -1.14
N PRO A 465 -5.28 7.96 -0.40
CA PRO A 465 -4.49 7.12 0.50
C PRO A 465 -5.29 6.57 1.69
N VAL A 466 -6.29 7.30 2.19
CA VAL A 466 -7.13 6.89 3.32
C VAL A 466 -8.14 5.84 2.87
N ALA A 467 -8.74 6.03 1.69
CA ALA A 467 -9.58 5.02 1.05
C ALA A 467 -8.81 3.73 0.79
N ASN A 468 -7.61 3.85 0.20
CA ASN A 468 -6.74 2.70 -0.04
C ASN A 468 -6.40 1.98 1.26
N PHE A 469 -6.14 2.72 2.35
CA PHE A 469 -5.89 2.13 3.66
C PHE A 469 -7.10 1.34 4.19
N HIS A 470 -8.29 1.93 4.24
CA HIS A 470 -9.46 1.27 4.83
C HIS A 470 -9.96 0.09 3.99
N VAL A 471 -10.02 0.24 2.67
CA VAL A 471 -10.47 -0.83 1.77
C VAL A 471 -9.46 -1.98 1.76
N ARG A 472 -8.15 -1.69 1.81
CA ARG A 472 -7.12 -2.69 2.04
C ARG A 472 -7.25 -3.38 3.40
N ASN A 473 -7.84 -2.74 4.41
CA ASN A 473 -8.19 -3.40 5.68
C ASN A 473 -9.57 -4.11 5.61
N GLY A 474 -10.15 -4.32 4.43
CA GLY A 474 -11.42 -5.04 4.23
C GLY A 474 -12.67 -4.23 4.52
N ALA A 475 -12.56 -2.89 4.61
CA ALA A 475 -13.70 -2.03 4.86
C ALA A 475 -14.56 -1.83 3.60
N ILE A 476 -15.84 -1.56 3.84
CA ILE A 476 -16.85 -1.21 2.84
C ILE A 476 -16.95 0.31 2.82
N PHE A 477 -16.91 0.91 1.63
CA PHE A 477 -17.24 2.31 1.45
C PHE A 477 -18.75 2.51 1.64
N GLU A 478 -19.17 2.87 2.85
CA GLU A 478 -20.59 2.84 3.26
C GLU A 478 -21.33 4.12 2.89
N ARG A 479 -20.73 5.28 3.20
CA ARG A 479 -21.41 6.59 3.13
C ARG A 479 -20.42 7.74 2.94
N ILE A 480 -20.79 8.73 2.15
CA ILE A 480 -20.15 10.06 2.11
C ILE A 480 -21.00 11.02 2.93
N ASN A 481 -20.34 11.78 3.81
CA ASN A 481 -20.95 12.77 4.67
C ASN A 481 -20.58 14.17 4.19
N TRP A 482 -21.61 14.94 3.84
CA TRP A 482 -21.49 16.36 3.51
C TRP A 482 -21.38 17.19 4.80
N GLN A 483 -20.54 18.24 4.80
CA GLN A 483 -20.32 19.13 5.95
C GLN A 483 -19.97 18.42 7.28
N ALA A 484 -19.20 17.34 7.17
CA ALA A 484 -18.79 16.53 8.31
C ALA A 484 -17.62 17.12 9.12
N ASP A 485 -16.71 17.85 8.46
CA ASP A 485 -15.60 18.57 9.11
C ASP A 485 -15.48 20.01 8.58
N LEU A 486 -16.07 20.95 9.30
CA LEU A 486 -16.03 22.39 8.98
C LEU A 486 -14.76 23.09 9.52
N SER A 487 -13.75 22.34 9.97
CA SER A 487 -12.46 22.94 10.33
C SER A 487 -11.77 23.52 9.09
N LYS A 488 -10.88 24.49 9.29
CA LYS A 488 -10.07 25.06 8.20
C LYS A 488 -9.33 23.99 7.40
N LYS A 489 -8.91 22.91 8.07
CA LYS A 489 -8.23 21.77 7.45
C LYS A 489 -9.21 20.92 6.62
N GLY A 490 -10.37 20.55 7.17
CA GLY A 490 -11.39 19.78 6.45
C GLY A 490 -11.91 20.50 5.20
N LEU A 491 -12.12 21.81 5.30
CA LEU A 491 -12.51 22.64 4.16
C LEU A 491 -11.44 22.68 3.07
N ALA A 492 -10.17 22.88 3.43
CA ALA A 492 -9.08 22.89 2.47
C ALA A 492 -8.82 21.53 1.80
N GLN A 493 -9.09 20.42 2.50
CA GLN A 493 -8.81 19.07 2.00
C GLN A 493 -9.92 18.51 1.12
N SER A 494 -11.18 18.72 1.51
CA SER A 494 -12.33 18.02 0.92
C SER A 494 -13.63 18.84 0.91
N ALA A 495 -13.55 20.18 1.01
CA ALA A 495 -14.71 21.05 1.18
C ALA A 495 -15.60 20.63 2.37
N GLY A 496 -15.00 20.04 3.40
CA GLY A 496 -15.68 19.56 4.61
C GLY A 496 -16.37 18.20 4.46
N MET A 497 -16.14 17.47 3.38
CA MET A 497 -16.63 16.09 3.24
C MET A 497 -15.77 15.11 4.05
N MET A 498 -16.43 14.09 4.61
CA MET A 498 -15.79 12.91 5.21
C MET A 498 -16.48 11.64 4.73
N ILE A 499 -15.87 10.48 4.95
CA ILE A 499 -16.41 9.17 4.55
C ILE A 499 -16.57 8.27 5.78
N ASN A 500 -17.64 7.49 5.80
CA ASN A 500 -17.73 6.33 6.66
C ASN A 500 -17.28 5.07 5.92
N TYR A 501 -16.23 4.42 6.44
CA TYR A 501 -15.86 3.06 6.05
C TYR A 501 -16.39 2.08 7.08
N LYS A 502 -17.22 1.13 6.67
CA LYS A 502 -17.83 0.14 7.54
C LYS A 502 -17.03 -1.15 7.56
N TYR A 503 -16.80 -1.68 8.75
CA TYR A 503 -16.10 -2.93 8.99
C TYR A 503 -17.10 -4.03 9.35
N ASP A 504 -17.42 -4.88 8.38
CA ASP A 504 -18.16 -6.11 8.64
C ASP A 504 -17.19 -7.23 9.02
N LEU A 505 -17.06 -7.50 10.31
CA LEU A 505 -16.11 -8.46 10.86
C LEU A 505 -16.21 -9.87 10.25
N ALA A 506 -17.35 -10.25 9.69
CA ALA A 506 -17.54 -11.54 9.01
C ALA A 506 -16.97 -11.56 7.57
N HIS A 507 -16.94 -10.41 6.89
CA HIS A 507 -16.58 -10.31 5.47
C HIS A 507 -15.29 -9.50 5.22
N VAL A 508 -14.59 -9.02 6.26
CA VAL A 508 -13.33 -8.26 6.14
C VAL A 508 -12.29 -8.97 5.28
N GLU A 509 -12.12 -10.29 5.45
CA GLU A 509 -11.12 -11.06 4.70
C GLU A 509 -11.48 -11.18 3.21
N ALA A 510 -12.73 -11.53 2.91
CA ALA A 510 -13.22 -11.60 1.54
C ALA A 510 -13.15 -10.23 0.83
N ASN A 511 -13.43 -9.13 1.55
CA ASN A 511 -13.31 -7.77 1.02
C ASN A 511 -11.86 -7.39 0.73
N ASN A 512 -10.95 -7.73 1.65
CA ASN A 512 -9.51 -7.52 1.48
C ASN A 512 -8.99 -8.27 0.25
N GLU A 513 -9.32 -9.55 0.10
CA GLU A 513 -8.91 -10.40 -1.01
C GLU A 513 -9.40 -9.82 -2.35
N ASN A 514 -10.68 -9.48 -2.45
CA ASN A 514 -11.25 -8.87 -3.64
C ASN A 514 -10.57 -7.56 -4.04
N TYR A 515 -10.20 -6.72 -3.06
CA TYR A 515 -9.50 -5.48 -3.36
C TYR A 515 -8.04 -5.72 -3.75
N LEU A 516 -7.35 -6.68 -3.13
CA LEU A 516 -5.95 -6.96 -3.40
C LEU A 516 -5.75 -7.66 -4.75
N LEU A 517 -6.57 -8.67 -5.07
CA LEU A 517 -6.45 -9.47 -6.29
C LEU A 517 -7.20 -8.85 -7.47
N HIS A 518 -8.41 -8.34 -7.24
CA HIS A 518 -9.30 -7.91 -8.34
C HIS A 518 -9.49 -6.38 -8.39
N ASN A 519 -8.85 -5.61 -7.53
CA ASN A 519 -8.95 -4.14 -7.47
C ASN A 519 -10.38 -3.61 -7.23
N ILE A 520 -11.28 -4.43 -6.70
CA ILE A 520 -12.68 -4.08 -6.46
C ILE A 520 -12.84 -3.42 -5.10
N ILE A 521 -13.51 -2.26 -5.07
CA ILE A 521 -13.88 -1.57 -3.83
C ILE A 521 -15.29 -2.02 -3.41
N PRO A 522 -15.48 -2.61 -2.22
CA PRO A 522 -16.81 -2.89 -1.69
C PRO A 522 -17.55 -1.58 -1.38
N ILE A 523 -18.79 -1.45 -1.82
CA ILE A 523 -19.59 -0.22 -1.66
C ILE A 523 -20.96 -0.49 -1.02
N GLY A 524 -21.37 0.39 -0.12
CA GLY A 524 -22.68 0.41 0.53
C GLY A 524 -23.77 1.02 -0.36
N LEU A 525 -24.99 1.15 0.18
CA LEU A 525 -26.17 1.57 -0.59
C LEU A 525 -26.09 3.02 -1.08
N GLN A 526 -25.60 3.95 -0.25
CA GLN A 526 -25.61 5.37 -0.61
C GLN A 526 -24.65 5.69 -1.78
N PRO A 527 -23.39 5.23 -1.80
CA PRO A 527 -22.50 5.44 -2.96
C PRO A 527 -23.03 4.83 -4.26
N GLN A 528 -23.73 3.69 -4.19
CA GLN A 528 -24.35 3.06 -5.35
C GLN A 528 -25.43 3.96 -5.96
N GLN A 529 -26.24 4.58 -5.13
CA GLN A 529 -27.34 5.47 -5.56
C GLN A 529 -26.83 6.80 -6.10
N ILE A 530 -25.79 7.38 -5.49
CA ILE A 530 -25.32 8.73 -5.83
C ILE A 530 -24.52 8.73 -7.14
N GLY A 531 -23.58 7.81 -7.33
CA GLY A 531 -22.63 7.92 -8.44
C GLY A 531 -22.94 7.10 -9.69
N ASN A 532 -24.17 6.58 -9.87
CA ASN A 532 -24.47 5.52 -10.85
C ASN A 532 -23.44 4.35 -10.76
N VAL A 533 -22.85 4.17 -9.57
CA VAL A 533 -21.79 3.20 -9.33
C VAL A 533 -22.48 1.86 -9.16
N LYS A 534 -22.64 1.12 -10.25
CA LYS A 534 -23.16 -0.26 -10.19
C LYS A 534 -22.18 -1.09 -9.36
N SER A 535 -22.59 -1.49 -8.14
CA SER A 535 -21.79 -2.44 -7.39
C SER A 535 -21.80 -3.77 -8.12
N ARG A 536 -20.61 -4.31 -8.39
CA ARG A 536 -20.45 -5.71 -8.84
C ARG A 536 -21.06 -6.71 -7.84
N TRP A 537 -21.27 -6.28 -6.58
CA TRP A 537 -21.85 -7.05 -5.49
C TRP A 537 -23.39 -7.13 -5.47
N SER A 538 -24.11 -6.18 -6.06
CA SER A 538 -25.58 -6.24 -6.16
C SER A 538 -26.02 -7.39 -7.07
N TRP A 539 -25.22 -7.72 -8.08
CA TRP A 539 -25.48 -8.84 -9.00
C TRP A 539 -25.31 -10.21 -8.34
N ARG A 540 -24.44 -10.37 -7.33
CA ARG A 540 -24.24 -11.67 -6.67
C ARG A 540 -25.31 -12.00 -5.62
N LYS A 541 -25.89 -11.03 -4.90
CA LYS A 541 -26.86 -11.35 -3.83
C LYS A 541 -28.30 -11.49 -4.31
N THR A 542 -28.69 -10.84 -5.40
CA THR A 542 -30.06 -11.00 -5.98
C THR A 542 -30.15 -12.10 -7.04
N ARG A 543 -29.04 -12.79 -7.35
CA ARG A 543 -29.04 -13.95 -8.27
C ARG A 543 -28.36 -15.20 -7.75
N SER A 544 -27.92 -15.21 -6.49
CA SER A 544 -27.44 -16.44 -5.81
C SER A 544 -28.58 -17.39 -5.39
N MET A 545 -29.84 -17.07 -5.65
CA MET A 545 -30.93 -17.99 -5.32
C MET A 545 -32.16 -17.74 -6.21
N LEU A 546 -32.04 -17.97 -7.54
CA LEU A 546 -33.08 -18.61 -8.40
C LEU A 546 -32.99 -18.37 -9.93
N ALA A 547 -32.12 -17.53 -10.51
CA ALA A 547 -32.32 -17.14 -11.92
C ALA A 547 -31.12 -17.18 -12.90
N GLU A 548 -29.97 -17.77 -12.59
CA GLU A 548 -28.87 -17.87 -13.60
C GLU A 548 -28.07 -19.18 -13.61
N LYS A 549 -28.51 -20.20 -12.87
CA LYS A 549 -27.88 -21.54 -12.95
C LYS A 549 -28.57 -22.45 -13.98
N HIS A 550 -29.77 -22.10 -14.42
CA HIS A 550 -30.57 -22.92 -15.33
C HIS A 550 -30.41 -22.58 -16.82
N SER A 551 -29.78 -21.47 -17.20
CA SER A 551 -29.69 -21.07 -18.62
C SER A 551 -28.33 -21.29 -19.27
N TRP A 552 -27.27 -21.60 -18.51
CA TRP A 552 -25.93 -21.83 -19.08
C TRP A 552 -25.49 -23.29 -18.97
N HIS A 553 -25.86 -23.98 -17.88
CA HIS A 553 -25.67 -25.42 -17.78
C HIS A 553 -26.59 -26.18 -18.75
N SER A 554 -27.86 -25.78 -18.89
CA SER A 554 -28.81 -26.47 -19.78
C SER A 554 -28.41 -26.36 -21.26
N THR A 555 -27.81 -25.23 -21.66
CA THR A 555 -27.41 -24.97 -23.06
C THR A 555 -26.12 -25.68 -23.45
N ARG A 556 -25.19 -25.92 -22.51
CA ARG A 556 -23.94 -26.67 -22.78
C ARG A 556 -24.03 -28.17 -22.47
N THR A 557 -24.94 -28.60 -21.60
CA THR A 557 -25.31 -30.03 -21.52
C THR A 557 -25.96 -30.51 -22.82
N ALA A 558 -26.58 -29.61 -23.59
CA ALA A 558 -27.12 -29.91 -24.92
C ALA A 558 -26.05 -29.99 -26.04
N MET A 559 -24.82 -29.51 -25.82
CA MET A 559 -23.72 -29.52 -26.82
C MET A 559 -22.50 -30.37 -26.39
N GLY A 560 -22.63 -31.23 -25.38
CA GLY A 560 -21.69 -32.31 -25.08
C GLY A 560 -20.28 -31.97 -24.59
N GLN A 561 -19.86 -30.69 -24.55
CA GLN A 561 -18.51 -30.30 -24.13
C GLN A 561 -18.51 -29.55 -22.79
N GLN A 562 -17.67 -30.02 -21.84
CA GLN A 562 -17.38 -29.34 -20.57
C GLN A 562 -15.95 -28.78 -20.60
N PRO A 563 -15.75 -27.49 -20.94
CA PRO A 563 -14.45 -26.87 -20.72
C PRO A 563 -14.23 -26.63 -19.23
N THR A 564 -12.97 -26.74 -18.83
CA THR A 564 -12.49 -26.44 -17.47
C THR A 564 -12.55 -24.95 -17.17
N GLU A 565 -12.56 -24.57 -15.88
CA GLU A 565 -12.52 -23.16 -15.48
C GLU A 565 -11.25 -22.46 -16.02
N GLU A 566 -10.15 -23.19 -16.19
CA GLU A 566 -8.93 -22.67 -16.82
C GLU A 566 -9.11 -22.34 -18.31
N GLU A 567 -9.80 -23.20 -19.08
CA GLU A 567 -10.08 -22.95 -20.50
C GLU A 567 -11.03 -21.76 -20.69
N LEU A 568 -12.03 -21.63 -19.81
CA LEU A 568 -12.95 -20.51 -19.82
C LEU A 568 -12.24 -19.19 -19.52
N PHE A 569 -11.30 -19.20 -18.57
CA PHE A 569 -10.48 -18.05 -18.22
C PHE A 569 -9.52 -17.65 -19.35
N GLN A 570 -8.98 -18.63 -20.06
CA GLN A 570 -8.08 -18.39 -21.18
C GLN A 570 -8.82 -17.78 -22.39
N MET A 571 -10.04 -18.27 -22.70
CA MET A 571 -10.88 -17.69 -23.74
C MET A 571 -11.28 -16.23 -23.46
N ILE A 572 -11.53 -15.90 -22.19
CA ILE A 572 -11.87 -14.52 -21.80
C ILE A 572 -10.63 -13.64 -21.87
N SER A 573 -9.48 -14.11 -21.37
CA SER A 573 -8.23 -13.33 -21.36
C SER A 573 -7.67 -13.01 -22.74
N GLU A 574 -8.01 -13.80 -23.76
CA GLU A 574 -7.53 -13.58 -25.14
C GLU A 574 -8.29 -12.47 -25.88
N VAL A 575 -9.49 -12.10 -25.42
CA VAL A 575 -10.41 -11.22 -26.17
C VAL A 575 -10.92 -10.02 -25.35
N ASP A 576 -10.80 -10.07 -24.02
CA ASP A 576 -11.15 -8.99 -23.09
C ASP A 576 -10.09 -7.87 -23.11
N GLU A 577 -10.15 -7.01 -24.13
CA GLU A 577 -9.22 -5.89 -24.32
C GLU A 577 -9.40 -4.80 -23.25
N ASP A 578 -10.61 -4.66 -22.69
CA ASP A 578 -10.94 -3.66 -21.67
C ASP A 578 -10.72 -4.14 -20.21
N MET A 579 -10.34 -5.41 -20.04
CA MET A 579 -10.13 -6.09 -18.75
C MET A 579 -11.36 -6.00 -17.83
N SER A 580 -12.57 -5.99 -18.40
CA SER A 580 -13.83 -5.97 -17.67
C SER A 580 -14.13 -7.30 -16.98
N GLY A 581 -13.49 -8.39 -17.40
CA GLY A 581 -13.72 -9.75 -16.95
C GLY A 581 -15.07 -10.31 -17.43
N ALA A 582 -15.66 -9.71 -18.46
CA ALA A 582 -16.89 -10.15 -19.11
C ALA A 582 -16.84 -9.79 -20.60
N ILE A 583 -17.06 -10.78 -21.46
CA ILE A 583 -17.01 -10.58 -22.91
C ILE A 583 -18.23 -9.74 -23.34
N ASP A 584 -18.02 -8.56 -23.90
CA ASP A 584 -19.08 -7.76 -24.49
C ASP A 584 -19.53 -8.30 -25.86
N PHE A 585 -20.54 -7.70 -26.50
CA PHE A 585 -21.06 -8.26 -27.76
C PHE A 585 -20.04 -8.20 -28.92
N ALA A 586 -19.15 -7.20 -28.95
CA ALA A 586 -18.12 -7.07 -29.96
C ALA A 586 -16.97 -8.07 -29.71
N GLU A 587 -16.57 -8.23 -28.46
CA GLU A 587 -15.60 -9.23 -28.01
C GLU A 587 -16.16 -10.66 -28.18
N PHE A 588 -17.47 -10.86 -28.02
CA PHE A 588 -18.13 -12.15 -28.23
C PHE A 588 -18.08 -12.57 -29.70
N LEU A 589 -18.24 -11.62 -30.61
CA LEU A 589 -18.06 -11.87 -32.04
C LEU A 589 -16.63 -12.26 -32.36
N GLN A 590 -15.63 -11.67 -31.70
CA GLN A 590 -14.22 -12.05 -31.85
C GLN A 590 -13.91 -13.43 -31.25
N VAL A 591 -14.53 -13.83 -30.14
CA VAL A 591 -14.43 -15.19 -29.59
C VAL A 591 -15.00 -16.21 -30.59
N ILE A 592 -16.14 -15.90 -31.21
CA ILE A 592 -16.75 -16.75 -32.23
C ILE A 592 -15.87 -16.80 -33.50
N ASP A 593 -15.30 -15.68 -33.94
CA ASP A 593 -14.44 -15.62 -35.12
C ASP A 593 -13.14 -16.44 -34.91
N ASN A 594 -12.51 -16.30 -33.75
CA ASN A 594 -11.34 -17.08 -33.36
C ASN A 594 -11.65 -18.58 -33.18
N GLN A 595 -12.87 -18.92 -32.76
CA GLN A 595 -13.33 -20.31 -32.72
C GLN A 595 -13.66 -20.85 -34.11
N LYS A 596 -14.18 -20.02 -35.01
CA LYS A 596 -14.43 -20.37 -36.43
C LYS A 596 -13.12 -20.68 -37.15
N ASP A 597 -12.07 -19.90 -36.95
CA ASP A 597 -10.74 -20.16 -37.53
C ASP A 597 -10.11 -21.45 -37.00
N ARG A 598 -10.37 -21.82 -35.74
CA ARG A 598 -9.95 -23.10 -35.16
C ARG A 598 -10.79 -24.29 -35.62
N ALA A 599 -12.09 -24.09 -35.80
CA ALA A 599 -13.02 -25.12 -36.29
C ALA A 599 -12.83 -25.40 -37.78
N ALA A 600 -12.41 -24.41 -38.58
CA ALA A 600 -12.05 -24.57 -39.98
C ALA A 600 -10.82 -25.49 -40.21
N MET A 601 -10.10 -25.89 -39.15
CA MET A 601 -9.02 -26.88 -39.23
C MET A 601 -9.51 -28.34 -39.11
N PHE A 602 -10.79 -28.58 -38.82
CA PHE A 602 -11.40 -29.91 -38.71
C PHE A 602 -12.67 -29.97 -39.57
N GLU A 603 -12.51 -30.32 -40.85
CA GLU A 603 -13.63 -30.68 -41.72
C GLU A 603 -14.26 -31.99 -41.23
N ASP A 604 -15.37 -31.91 -40.49
CA ASP A 604 -16.34 -33.00 -40.51
C ASP A 604 -17.76 -32.43 -40.41
N ASP A 605 -18.58 -32.69 -41.43
CA ASP A 605 -19.98 -32.22 -41.55
C ASP A 605 -20.90 -32.83 -40.47
N SER A 606 -20.36 -33.61 -39.52
CA SER A 606 -21.08 -34.36 -38.48
C SER A 606 -21.96 -33.46 -37.63
N ASP A 607 -21.45 -32.32 -37.17
CA ASP A 607 -22.18 -31.42 -36.27
C ASP A 607 -23.36 -30.71 -36.99
N MET A 608 -23.23 -30.48 -38.30
CA MET A 608 -24.29 -29.95 -39.16
C MET A 608 -25.41 -30.97 -39.41
N ILE A 609 -25.05 -32.25 -39.59
CA ILE A 609 -26.01 -33.33 -39.78
C ILE A 609 -26.82 -33.55 -38.50
N ASP A 610 -26.17 -33.54 -37.33
CA ASP A 610 -26.86 -33.72 -36.05
C ASP A 610 -27.82 -32.56 -35.74
N ALA A 611 -27.45 -31.32 -36.07
CA ALA A 611 -28.34 -30.16 -35.96
C ALA A 611 -29.54 -30.26 -36.90
N PHE A 612 -29.34 -30.72 -38.14
CA PHE A 612 -30.42 -30.89 -39.12
C PHE A 612 -31.41 -31.99 -38.70
N VAL A 613 -30.90 -33.10 -38.17
CA VAL A 613 -31.72 -34.19 -37.63
C VAL A 613 -32.54 -33.72 -36.42
N ALA A 614 -31.94 -32.93 -35.52
CA ALA A 614 -32.62 -32.39 -34.35
C ALA A 614 -33.79 -31.45 -34.73
N CYS A 615 -33.71 -30.78 -35.87
CA CYS A 615 -34.77 -29.90 -36.38
C CYS A 615 -35.85 -30.63 -37.21
N GLY A 616 -35.73 -31.95 -37.43
CA GLY A 616 -36.73 -32.79 -38.09
C GLY A 616 -36.30 -33.38 -39.44
N GLY A 617 -35.06 -33.14 -39.88
CA GLY A 617 -34.46 -33.80 -41.03
C GLY A 617 -34.00 -35.23 -40.74
N LYS A 618 -33.42 -35.92 -41.72
CA LYS A 618 -32.91 -37.29 -41.55
C LYS A 618 -31.37 -37.35 -41.61
N PRO A 619 -30.75 -38.36 -40.97
CA PRO A 619 -29.29 -38.48 -40.89
C PRO A 619 -28.61 -38.75 -42.23
N ASP A 620 -29.37 -39.18 -43.24
CA ASP A 620 -28.90 -39.40 -44.61
C ASP A 620 -28.91 -38.10 -45.45
N LYS A 621 -28.99 -36.93 -44.80
CA LYS A 621 -29.14 -35.59 -45.40
C LYS A 621 -30.41 -35.43 -46.25
N SER A 622 -31.37 -36.35 -46.13
CA SER A 622 -32.67 -36.28 -46.80
C SER A 622 -33.78 -35.79 -45.86
N GLY A 623 -34.91 -35.39 -46.44
CA GLY A 623 -36.02 -34.80 -45.69
C GLY A 623 -35.88 -33.29 -45.55
N PHE A 624 -36.85 -32.67 -44.89
CA PHE A 624 -37.00 -31.23 -44.88
C PHE A 624 -37.35 -30.72 -43.50
N VAL A 625 -36.81 -29.56 -43.15
CA VAL A 625 -37.14 -28.86 -41.90
C VAL A 625 -38.19 -27.80 -42.19
N ARG A 626 -39.37 -27.92 -41.58
CA ARG A 626 -40.42 -26.92 -41.78
C ARG A 626 -40.03 -25.59 -41.18
N LYS A 627 -40.19 -24.53 -41.96
CA LYS A 627 -39.89 -23.15 -41.59
C LYS A 627 -40.52 -22.73 -40.25
N GLU A 628 -41.76 -23.11 -40.01
CA GLU A 628 -42.51 -22.77 -38.78
C GLU A 628 -41.87 -23.40 -37.53
N THR A 629 -41.37 -24.62 -37.65
CA THR A 629 -40.67 -25.34 -36.59
C THR A 629 -39.32 -24.67 -36.31
N LEU A 630 -38.58 -24.29 -37.35
CA LEU A 630 -37.30 -23.60 -37.21
C LEU A 630 -37.47 -22.23 -36.55
N VAL A 631 -38.45 -21.43 -36.99
CA VAL A 631 -38.76 -20.12 -36.39
C VAL A 631 -39.22 -20.27 -34.93
N LYS A 632 -40.00 -21.31 -34.62
CA LYS A 632 -40.44 -21.58 -33.25
C LYS A 632 -39.28 -21.98 -32.34
N ILE A 633 -38.35 -22.82 -32.80
CA ILE A 633 -37.16 -23.20 -32.02
C ILE A 633 -36.28 -21.96 -31.79
N ILE A 634 -36.00 -21.17 -32.82
CA ILE A 634 -35.08 -20.03 -32.72
C ILE A 634 -35.68 -18.87 -31.89
N LYS A 635 -36.96 -18.53 -32.09
CA LYS A 635 -37.62 -17.47 -31.31
C LYS A 635 -38.06 -17.94 -29.92
N GLY A 636 -38.51 -19.19 -29.81
CA GLY A 636 -39.10 -19.75 -28.59
C GLY A 636 -38.06 -20.33 -27.62
N ASP A 637 -37.14 -21.17 -28.11
CA ASP A 637 -36.18 -21.88 -27.26
C ASP A 637 -34.85 -21.11 -27.12
N PHE A 638 -34.46 -20.33 -28.14
CA PHE A 638 -33.23 -19.51 -28.11
C PHE A 638 -33.47 -18.01 -27.83
N GLY A 639 -34.72 -17.54 -27.82
CA GLY A 639 -35.09 -16.18 -27.39
C GLY A 639 -34.54 -15.03 -28.24
N LEU A 640 -34.12 -15.29 -29.49
CA LEU A 640 -33.53 -14.29 -30.36
C LEU A 640 -34.62 -13.37 -30.96
N THR A 641 -34.48 -12.06 -30.79
CA THR A 641 -35.42 -11.03 -31.28
C THR A 641 -35.12 -10.54 -32.70
N ILE A 642 -34.33 -11.28 -33.48
CA ILE A 642 -33.98 -10.93 -34.86
C ILE A 642 -35.14 -11.33 -35.80
N ASN A 643 -35.35 -10.57 -36.89
CA ASN A 643 -36.41 -10.80 -37.87
C ASN A 643 -36.09 -11.99 -38.81
N ILE A 644 -35.94 -13.18 -38.23
CA ILE A 644 -35.48 -14.42 -38.86
C ILE A 644 -36.38 -14.88 -40.03
N GLU A 645 -37.64 -14.48 -40.04
CA GLU A 645 -38.59 -14.81 -41.11
C GLU A 645 -38.17 -14.24 -42.48
N GLU A 646 -37.51 -13.07 -42.50
CA GLU A 646 -37.00 -12.46 -43.73
C GLU A 646 -35.73 -13.15 -44.24
N MET A 647 -34.92 -13.69 -43.33
CA MET A 647 -33.68 -14.39 -43.65
C MET A 647 -33.97 -15.78 -44.23
N ILE A 648 -34.92 -16.50 -43.63
CA ILE A 648 -35.37 -17.80 -44.14
C ILE A 648 -36.07 -17.64 -45.50
N ASN A 649 -36.87 -16.59 -45.70
CA ASN A 649 -37.50 -16.30 -46.99
C ASN A 649 -36.53 -16.03 -48.15
N LYS A 650 -35.29 -15.60 -47.85
CA LYS A 650 -34.26 -15.36 -48.88
C LYS A 650 -33.48 -16.62 -49.23
N LEU A 651 -33.53 -17.64 -48.38
CA LEU A 651 -32.79 -18.89 -48.52
C LEU A 651 -33.68 -20.03 -49.02
N ASP A 652 -34.99 -19.99 -48.74
CA ASP A 652 -36.04 -20.81 -49.36
C ASP A 652 -36.32 -20.28 -50.79
N VAL A 653 -35.43 -20.58 -51.72
CA VAL A 653 -35.43 -20.00 -53.08
C VAL A 653 -36.61 -20.50 -53.92
N ASP A 654 -37.13 -21.70 -53.62
CA ASP A 654 -38.26 -22.30 -54.30
C ASP A 654 -39.63 -21.97 -53.66
N GLY A 655 -39.63 -21.39 -52.46
CA GLY A 655 -40.82 -20.92 -51.75
C GLY A 655 -41.69 -22.06 -51.24
N SER A 656 -41.12 -23.26 -51.07
CA SER A 656 -41.81 -24.47 -50.65
C SER A 656 -42.23 -24.43 -49.17
N GLY A 657 -41.60 -23.57 -48.35
CA GLY A 657 -41.81 -23.51 -46.90
C GLY A 657 -41.10 -24.64 -46.14
N GLU A 658 -40.32 -25.45 -46.83
CA GLU A 658 -39.58 -26.61 -46.33
C GLU A 658 -38.08 -26.44 -46.66
N ILE A 659 -37.20 -26.45 -45.65
CA ILE A 659 -35.77 -26.13 -45.81
C ILE A 659 -34.97 -27.43 -46.02
N GLU A 660 -34.26 -27.53 -47.14
CA GLU A 660 -33.37 -28.65 -47.47
C GLU A 660 -32.03 -28.59 -46.74
N PHE A 661 -31.26 -29.69 -46.72
CA PHE A 661 -30.01 -29.76 -45.96
C PHE A 661 -28.97 -28.72 -46.39
N ASP A 662 -28.82 -28.49 -47.70
CA ASP A 662 -27.85 -27.51 -48.22
C ASP A 662 -28.27 -26.06 -47.91
N GLU A 663 -29.58 -25.78 -47.89
CA GLU A 663 -30.13 -24.48 -47.46
C GLU A 663 -29.99 -24.29 -45.94
N PHE A 664 -30.20 -25.34 -45.16
CA PHE A 664 -29.98 -25.35 -43.72
C PHE A 664 -28.51 -25.11 -43.35
N LYS A 665 -27.59 -25.72 -44.10
CA LYS A 665 -26.15 -25.49 -43.96
C LYS A 665 -25.81 -24.03 -44.23
N ALA A 666 -26.38 -23.43 -45.28
CA ALA A 666 -26.18 -22.01 -45.62
C ALA A 666 -26.77 -21.02 -44.60
N ILE A 667 -27.72 -21.43 -43.75
CA ILE A 667 -28.20 -20.61 -42.61
C ILE A 667 -27.15 -20.56 -41.48
N LEU A 668 -26.32 -21.60 -41.33
CA LEU A 668 -25.42 -21.80 -40.19
C LEU A 668 -23.94 -21.48 -40.52
N THR A 669 -23.55 -21.48 -41.79
CA THR A 669 -22.26 -20.94 -42.28
C THR A 669 -22.37 -19.46 -42.61
#